data_AF-A0A256XMT3-F1
#
_entry.id   AF-A0A256XMT3-F1
#
_cell.length_a   1.000
_cell.length_b   1.000
_cell.length_c   1.000
_cell.angle_alpha   90.00
_cell.angle_beta   90.00
_cell.angle_gamma   90.00
#
_symmetry.space_group_name_H-M   'P 1'
#
loop_
_entity.id
_entity.type
_entity.pdbx_description
1 polymer ?
#
loop_
_entity_poly.entity_id
_entity_poly.type
_entity_poly.pdbx_seq_one_letter_code
_entity_poly.pdbx_strand_id
1 'polypeptide(L)'
;MEDDSYLSKVVNRWRFSGYYKGFWQKRGWIWTSTMGVLDVSIPDLEFEVNYLKERAVSELGIGSIYIERGFITHLAREKDLKTLQFPEVEDIKDYDNAIILCSKDSEIYKLFARYKTRPVDAVNEVFRILYNGKKLYIIASPSKEKCLKLYHLIEKTIVFLRKYRLYKGWPFYFTGYYTITPRVEHPIDAILKAIRQGCSWMFLIGPYENLTVKYLRKWLKEAKINFVVVSGQLSSDSKAIMLDLEEYPSYQTCPLDVCLKWHEKMGGYLFLRFATADAWRELSPKCYDGLVFENGNSDFIDNVEKPFIIAQRLCEWEDIPASMIVFIPRDNTFTKEELFKAILDKRAIGIFPRGHIVGPEEYRKIFYLLILEEEYLYKSFEKKVRVDLDIDDNKLAVKIHNYSNKNFKGMLELNSSPGLLLEDVRKEIQISKGCTTIAIPLRYTSKSAGETLVVGATLTWNGSKSFGLAYLNLPDAITMPPMLYRYSDDVDIVATIYNYGYTDNVKVRAYVYKNGTLLTSKEFTFRIKTKSTSNVHFKLDLSPGRYDVVLEAFEKKSKCMLIVDKPCGKVKWSKVDYDNDGLEEIILENEHIKAVILPWGGRVIRLYLKDRDTNLLFKVWPKKPINWRKPSRKSEFWPYGGLEEFINYPTVDGHVPFSLKIIKATVHAASVEASADIHGNKITKIFTIYGGLPLLEVIYRIEPKNIELNVLGVNPLIKIGEVCDENHIFIFPTREGLQVKRFIKTKNYGEFFNLSEGWVAGYDEEEDIALITIYPPHIPFVTHLWMNTPQNPSSHHYYVEIQPWVKLKQCSTNYFAYYMYGYSGNWCDALKDLKRKNLIITK
;
A
#
# COMPACT_ATOMS: atom_id res chain seq x y z
N MET A 1 -35.57 27.24 -23.80
CA MET A 1 -34.34 26.45 -23.62
C MET A 1 -33.88 26.69 -22.19
N GLU A 2 -33.90 25.67 -21.34
CA GLU A 2 -33.34 25.78 -19.99
C GLU A 2 -31.80 25.70 -20.07
N ASP A 3 -31.10 26.49 -19.25
CA ASP A 3 -29.63 26.59 -19.25
C ASP A 3 -29.00 25.42 -18.46
N ASP A 4 -29.28 24.21 -18.91
CA ASP A 4 -28.74 22.98 -18.30
C ASP A 4 -27.29 22.78 -18.77
N SER A 5 -26.36 23.39 -18.04
CA SER A 5 -24.92 23.25 -18.26
C SER A 5 -24.44 21.83 -17.92
N TYR A 6 -24.57 20.91 -18.89
CA TYR A 6 -24.15 19.50 -18.78
C TYR A 6 -22.66 19.30 -18.39
N LEU A 7 -21.83 20.34 -18.54
CA LEU A 7 -20.40 20.36 -18.18
C LEU A 7 -20.12 20.46 -16.66
N SER A 8 -21.02 20.00 -15.79
CA SER A 8 -20.83 19.92 -14.34
C SER A 8 -19.87 18.78 -13.93
N LYS A 9 -18.62 18.82 -14.41
CA LYS A 9 -17.64 17.72 -14.30
C LYS A 9 -17.42 17.26 -12.87
N VAL A 10 -17.55 15.95 -12.62
CA VAL A 10 -17.19 15.35 -11.33
C VAL A 10 -15.66 15.34 -11.16
N VAL A 11 -15.18 16.26 -10.33
CA VAL A 11 -13.76 16.42 -9.96
C VAL A 11 -13.48 15.64 -8.68
N ASN A 12 -12.73 14.54 -8.79
CA ASN A 12 -12.22 13.79 -7.64
C ASN A 12 -10.76 14.22 -7.36
N ARG A 13 -10.57 15.10 -6.36
CA ARG A 13 -9.24 15.46 -5.83
C ARG A 13 -8.70 14.34 -4.94
N TRP A 14 -7.43 13.99 -5.12
CA TRP A 14 -6.69 13.01 -4.35
C TRP A 14 -5.37 13.60 -3.86
N ARG A 15 -4.86 13.08 -2.75
CA ARG A 15 -3.62 13.53 -2.12
C ARG A 15 -2.82 12.33 -1.59
N PHE A 16 -1.51 12.43 -1.66
CA PHE A 16 -0.54 11.55 -1.01
C PHE A 16 0.31 12.38 -0.04
N SER A 17 0.71 11.80 1.09
CA SER A 17 1.65 12.39 2.03
C SER A 17 2.34 11.24 2.78
N GLY A 18 3.56 10.90 2.38
CA GLY A 18 4.25 9.70 2.85
C GLY A 18 5.66 9.58 2.30
N TYR A 19 6.38 8.55 2.75
CA TYR A 19 7.70 8.22 2.23
C TYR A 19 7.62 7.41 0.92
N TYR A 20 8.33 7.86 -0.12
CA TYR A 20 8.31 7.25 -1.45
C TYR A 20 9.62 7.56 -2.21
N LYS A 21 10.22 6.54 -2.84
CA LYS A 21 11.49 6.64 -3.60
C LYS A 21 12.63 7.37 -2.86
N GLY A 22 12.77 7.12 -1.54
CA GLY A 22 13.93 7.53 -0.74
C GLY A 22 13.81 8.86 -0.01
N PHE A 23 12.64 9.50 0.00
CA PHE A 23 12.37 10.72 0.77
C PHE A 23 10.87 10.88 1.09
N TRP A 24 10.56 11.77 2.03
CA TRP A 24 9.19 12.19 2.33
C TRP A 24 8.67 13.16 1.28
N GLN A 25 7.49 12.91 0.71
CA GLN A 25 6.84 13.81 -0.25
C GLN A 25 5.34 13.95 0.06
N LYS A 26 4.78 15.13 -0.26
CA LYS A 26 3.34 15.29 -0.51
C LYS A 26 3.11 15.36 -2.02
N ARG A 27 1.95 14.90 -2.49
CA ARG A 27 1.45 15.09 -3.87
C ARG A 27 -0.05 15.31 -3.89
N GLY A 28 -0.55 16.00 -4.91
CA GLY A 28 -1.97 16.22 -5.16
C GLY A 28 -2.31 16.10 -6.64
N TRP A 29 -3.40 15.40 -6.94
CA TRP A 29 -3.86 15.22 -8.31
C TRP A 29 -5.39 15.17 -8.40
N ILE A 30 -5.91 15.54 -9.56
CA ILE A 30 -7.32 15.49 -9.90
C ILE A 30 -7.53 14.35 -10.89
N TRP A 31 -8.39 13.40 -10.53
CA TRP A 31 -9.03 12.53 -11.50
C TRP A 31 -10.36 13.17 -11.90
N THR A 32 -10.46 13.64 -13.13
CA THR A 32 -11.72 14.05 -13.75
C THR A 32 -12.19 12.93 -14.67
N SER A 33 -13.48 12.64 -14.67
CA SER A 33 -14.11 11.85 -15.74
C SER A 33 -14.95 12.77 -16.64
N THR A 34 -15.34 12.25 -17.80
CA THR A 34 -16.45 12.75 -18.61
C THR A 34 -17.24 11.51 -19.06
N MET A 35 -18.56 11.55 -18.96
CA MET A 35 -19.46 10.40 -19.18
C MET A 35 -19.20 9.19 -18.25
N GLY A 36 -18.43 9.37 -17.18
CA GLY A 36 -17.92 8.27 -16.34
C GLY A 36 -17.00 7.27 -17.07
N VAL A 37 -16.47 7.59 -18.26
CA VAL A 37 -15.67 6.66 -19.09
C VAL A 37 -14.42 7.28 -19.73
N LEU A 38 -14.39 8.60 -19.96
CA LEU A 38 -13.21 9.32 -20.42
C LEU A 38 -12.46 9.90 -19.22
N ASP A 39 -11.69 9.04 -18.57
CA ASP A 39 -10.99 9.34 -17.33
C ASP A 39 -9.59 9.95 -17.60
N VAL A 40 -9.31 11.10 -16.98
CA VAL A 40 -8.03 11.83 -17.13
C VAL A 40 -7.48 12.26 -15.77
N SER A 41 -6.20 11.98 -15.53
CA SER A 41 -5.46 12.53 -14.41
C SER A 41 -4.74 13.82 -14.81
N ILE A 42 -4.82 14.84 -13.97
CA ILE A 42 -4.02 16.06 -14.06
C ILE A 42 -3.46 16.41 -12.66
N PRO A 43 -2.24 16.96 -12.55
CA PRO A 43 -1.74 17.46 -11.27
C PRO A 43 -2.71 18.49 -10.66
N ASP A 44 -2.93 18.42 -9.34
CA ASP A 44 -3.67 19.45 -8.62
C ASP A 44 -2.70 20.61 -8.42
N LEU A 45 -2.58 21.45 -9.45
CA LEU A 45 -1.65 22.58 -9.50
C LEU A 45 -1.83 23.55 -8.33
N GLU A 46 -3.01 23.61 -7.71
CA GLU A 46 -3.26 24.37 -6.49
C GLU A 46 -2.55 23.73 -5.29
N PHE A 47 -2.66 22.41 -5.14
CA PHE A 47 -1.95 21.66 -4.09
C PHE A 47 -0.43 21.65 -4.30
N GLU A 48 0.05 21.32 -5.50
CA GLU A 48 1.48 21.25 -5.81
C GLU A 48 2.18 22.61 -5.60
N VAL A 49 1.55 23.71 -6.05
CA VAL A 49 2.09 25.07 -5.81
C VAL A 49 2.07 25.43 -4.32
N ASN A 50 1.08 24.98 -3.56
CA ASN A 50 1.04 25.24 -2.12
C ASN A 50 2.07 24.40 -1.34
N TYR A 51 2.29 23.14 -1.69
CA TYR A 51 3.37 22.32 -1.13
C TYR A 51 4.76 22.84 -1.52
N LEU A 52 4.94 23.33 -2.75
CA LEU A 52 6.17 24.00 -3.18
C LEU A 52 6.44 25.27 -2.36
N LYS A 53 5.41 26.06 -2.00
CA LYS A 53 5.56 27.19 -1.07
C LYS A 53 5.95 26.74 0.34
N GLU A 54 5.28 25.72 0.90
CA GLU A 54 5.65 25.16 2.21
C GLU A 54 7.14 24.76 2.25
N ARG A 55 7.61 24.08 1.20
CA ARG A 55 9.01 23.67 1.06
C ARG A 55 9.96 24.85 0.85
N ALA A 56 9.61 25.82 0.00
CA ALA A 56 10.45 27.00 -0.25
C ALA A 56 10.63 27.85 1.02
N VAL A 57 9.58 28.03 1.82
CA VAL A 57 9.65 28.66 3.15
C VAL A 57 10.63 27.89 4.05
N SER A 58 10.51 26.56 4.10
CA SER A 58 11.38 25.68 4.89
C SER A 58 12.87 25.74 4.48
N GLU A 59 13.19 25.82 3.18
CA GLU A 59 14.58 25.90 2.70
C GLU A 59 15.18 27.31 2.79
N LEU A 60 14.35 28.35 2.88
CA LEU A 60 14.81 29.74 3.12
C LEU A 60 15.12 30.04 4.59
N GLY A 61 14.76 29.15 5.53
CA GLY A 61 14.98 29.34 6.97
C GLY A 61 14.13 30.44 7.62
N ILE A 62 13.13 30.96 6.90
CA ILE A 62 12.21 32.00 7.37
C ILE A 62 10.85 31.35 7.66
N GLY A 63 10.13 31.84 8.67
CA GLY A 63 8.75 31.42 8.93
C GLY A 63 7.79 31.74 7.76
N SER A 64 6.56 31.23 7.84
CA SER A 64 5.55 31.32 6.78
C SER A 64 5.36 32.74 6.22
N ILE A 65 5.79 32.94 4.97
CA ILE A 65 5.59 34.17 4.19
C ILE A 65 4.62 33.91 3.04
N TYR A 66 3.64 34.80 2.90
CA TYR A 66 2.78 34.88 1.72
C TYR A 66 3.27 36.02 0.82
N ILE A 67 3.41 35.74 -0.48
CA ILE A 67 3.65 36.75 -1.52
C ILE A 67 2.54 36.57 -2.57
N GLU A 68 1.85 37.66 -2.90
CA GLU A 68 0.81 37.67 -3.92
C GLU A 68 1.38 37.32 -5.32
N ARG A 69 0.61 36.57 -6.10
CA ARG A 69 1.07 36.01 -7.39
C ARG A 69 1.17 37.11 -8.46
N GLY A 70 2.35 37.72 -8.54
CA GLY A 70 2.68 38.81 -9.45
C GLY A 70 3.22 40.05 -8.75
N PHE A 71 3.15 40.11 -7.41
CA PHE A 71 3.58 41.24 -6.59
C PHE A 71 4.99 41.73 -6.95
N ILE A 72 6.00 40.85 -6.84
CA ILE A 72 7.40 41.18 -7.19
C ILE A 72 7.54 41.56 -8.67
N THR A 73 6.74 40.97 -9.56
CA THR A 73 6.83 41.18 -11.02
C THR A 73 6.22 42.51 -11.48
N HIS A 74 5.18 43.01 -10.80
CA HIS A 74 4.62 44.34 -11.04
C HIS A 74 5.39 45.43 -10.29
N LEU A 75 5.72 45.20 -9.01
CA LEU A 75 6.47 46.16 -8.19
C LEU A 75 7.86 46.48 -8.77
N ALA A 76 8.49 45.52 -9.44
CA ALA A 76 9.78 45.71 -10.11
C ALA A 76 9.68 46.26 -11.55
N ARG A 77 8.50 46.71 -12.01
CA ARG A 77 8.28 47.15 -13.41
C ARG A 77 7.48 48.44 -13.58
N GLU A 78 6.59 48.78 -12.66
CA GLU A 78 5.59 49.82 -12.91
C GLU A 78 5.89 51.19 -12.26
N LYS A 79 5.55 52.23 -13.02
CA LYS A 79 5.02 53.50 -12.50
C LYS A 79 3.79 53.85 -13.33
N ASP A 80 2.68 54.17 -12.66
CA ASP A 80 1.44 54.74 -13.22
C ASP A 80 0.64 53.85 -14.22
N LEU A 81 -0.36 53.10 -13.74
CA LEU A 81 -1.30 52.29 -14.54
C LEU A 81 -2.79 52.50 -14.17
N LYS A 82 -3.71 52.16 -15.09
CA LYS A 82 -5.17 52.42 -14.99
C LYS A 82 -6.03 51.33 -15.66
N THR A 83 -7.36 51.37 -15.51
CA THR A 83 -8.31 50.35 -16.01
C THR A 83 -9.60 50.99 -16.56
N LEU A 84 -10.25 50.35 -17.54
CA LEU A 84 -11.41 50.85 -18.29
C LEU A 84 -12.52 49.79 -18.39
N GLN A 85 -13.75 50.21 -18.73
CA GLN A 85 -14.92 49.35 -18.92
C GLN A 85 -15.84 49.92 -20.02
N PHE A 86 -16.44 49.04 -20.83
CA PHE A 86 -17.37 49.36 -21.94
C PHE A 86 -16.95 50.49 -22.91
N PRO A 87 -15.76 50.38 -23.55
CA PRO A 87 -15.36 51.31 -24.62
C PRO A 87 -16.16 51.10 -25.91
N GLU A 88 -16.34 52.19 -26.66
CA GLU A 88 -16.70 52.16 -28.08
C GLU A 88 -15.50 51.73 -28.95
N VAL A 89 -15.70 51.62 -30.27
CA VAL A 89 -14.64 51.22 -31.23
C VAL A 89 -13.42 52.16 -31.18
N GLU A 90 -13.61 53.41 -30.73
CA GLU A 90 -12.63 54.49 -30.87
C GLU A 90 -11.79 54.75 -29.61
N ASP A 91 -12.28 54.40 -28.41
CA ASP A 91 -11.59 54.58 -27.12
C ASP A 91 -10.35 53.68 -26.93
N ILE A 92 -10.12 52.75 -27.85
CA ILE A 92 -9.11 51.68 -27.74
C ILE A 92 -7.72 52.14 -28.23
N LYS A 93 -7.58 53.37 -28.75
CA LYS A 93 -6.37 53.84 -29.44
C LYS A 93 -5.23 54.32 -28.53
N ASP A 94 -5.55 54.88 -27.36
CA ASP A 94 -4.58 55.64 -26.54
C ASP A 94 -4.16 54.95 -25.23
N TYR A 95 -4.19 53.61 -25.18
CA TYR A 95 -3.80 52.83 -23.99
C TYR A 95 -3.01 51.56 -24.35
N ASP A 96 -1.73 51.50 -23.98
CA ASP A 96 -0.85 50.35 -24.24
C ASP A 96 -1.36 49.04 -23.59
N ASN A 97 -1.66 49.10 -22.29
CA ASN A 97 -2.07 47.95 -21.48
C ASN A 97 -3.30 48.28 -20.62
N ALA A 98 -4.49 47.93 -21.12
CA ALA A 98 -5.77 48.11 -20.43
C ALA A 98 -6.69 46.88 -20.55
N ILE A 99 -7.72 46.84 -19.69
CA ILE A 99 -8.74 45.78 -19.60
C ILE A 99 -10.03 46.28 -20.29
N ILE A 100 -10.74 45.40 -21.02
CA ILE A 100 -11.88 45.75 -21.91
C ILE A 100 -12.96 44.65 -21.90
N LEU A 101 -14.24 45.02 -22.07
CA LEU A 101 -15.44 44.13 -22.07
C LEU A 101 -16.42 44.52 -23.21
N CYS A 102 -17.07 43.56 -23.89
CA CYS A 102 -17.98 43.82 -25.03
C CYS A 102 -19.03 42.70 -25.28
N SER A 103 -19.98 42.92 -26.21
CA SER A 103 -21.17 42.05 -26.47
C SER A 103 -21.27 41.52 -27.92
N LYS A 104 -22.09 40.48 -28.14
CA LYS A 104 -22.19 39.70 -29.40
C LYS A 104 -22.95 40.41 -30.54
N ASP A 105 -23.85 41.33 -30.24
CA ASP A 105 -24.61 42.08 -31.26
C ASP A 105 -23.94 43.44 -31.60
N SER A 106 -22.82 43.76 -30.94
CA SER A 106 -22.05 44.99 -31.15
C SER A 106 -21.29 45.01 -32.47
N GLU A 107 -20.97 46.20 -32.97
CA GLU A 107 -20.09 46.36 -34.14
C GLU A 107 -18.70 45.74 -33.91
N ILE A 108 -18.16 45.80 -32.67
CA ILE A 108 -16.91 45.13 -32.28
C ILE A 108 -16.93 43.63 -32.62
N TYR A 109 -18.04 42.92 -32.40
CA TYR A 109 -18.15 41.50 -32.75
C TYR A 109 -18.21 41.27 -34.28
N LYS A 110 -18.92 42.12 -35.02
CA LYS A 110 -19.02 42.04 -36.50
C LYS A 110 -17.70 42.36 -37.19
N LEU A 111 -16.93 43.30 -36.64
CA LEU A 111 -15.60 43.72 -37.08
C LEU A 111 -14.61 42.54 -37.01
N PHE A 112 -14.68 41.73 -35.96
CA PHE A 112 -13.81 40.58 -35.71
C PHE A 112 -14.04 39.40 -36.68
N ALA A 113 -15.23 39.26 -37.25
CA ALA A 113 -15.58 38.14 -38.15
C ALA A 113 -14.85 38.15 -39.51
N ARG A 114 -14.16 39.24 -39.86
CA ARG A 114 -13.53 39.43 -41.18
C ARG A 114 -12.08 38.92 -41.30
N TYR A 115 -11.46 38.49 -40.20
CA TYR A 115 -10.00 38.34 -40.07
C TYR A 115 -9.44 36.94 -40.41
N LYS A 116 -10.07 36.18 -41.32
CA LYS A 116 -9.52 34.91 -41.81
C LYS A 116 -10.12 34.41 -43.13
N THR A 117 -9.27 33.91 -44.02
CA THR A 117 -9.66 33.02 -45.12
C THR A 117 -10.10 31.66 -44.60
N ARG A 118 -11.05 31.03 -45.31
CA ARG A 118 -11.74 29.80 -44.92
C ARG A 118 -11.41 28.65 -45.89
N PRO A 119 -11.13 27.42 -45.41
CA PRO A 119 -11.06 26.23 -46.28
C PRO A 119 -12.45 25.92 -46.86
N VAL A 120 -12.51 25.55 -48.14
CA VAL A 120 -13.78 25.44 -48.89
C VAL A 120 -14.67 24.27 -48.42
N ASP A 121 -14.08 23.16 -47.98
CA ASP A 121 -14.80 21.90 -47.68
C ASP A 121 -15.06 21.66 -46.18
N ALA A 122 -14.84 22.66 -45.32
CA ALA A 122 -15.02 22.55 -43.87
C ALA A 122 -16.46 22.89 -43.45
N VAL A 123 -17.38 21.91 -43.51
CA VAL A 123 -18.77 22.16 -43.03
C VAL A 123 -18.81 22.42 -41.50
N ASN A 124 -17.85 21.90 -40.72
CA ASN A 124 -17.63 22.24 -39.30
C ASN A 124 -16.60 23.38 -39.16
N GLU A 125 -17.05 24.64 -39.04
CA GLU A 125 -16.15 25.81 -39.06
C GLU A 125 -15.36 26.07 -37.75
N VAL A 126 -14.28 25.28 -37.56
CA VAL A 126 -13.19 25.27 -36.54
C VAL A 126 -12.57 26.58 -35.98
N PHE A 127 -13.07 27.79 -36.25
CA PHE A 127 -12.16 28.90 -36.59
C PHE A 127 -11.70 29.85 -35.46
N ARG A 128 -10.41 29.81 -35.09
CA ARG A 128 -9.78 30.87 -34.26
C ARG A 128 -9.31 32.09 -35.07
N ILE A 129 -9.74 33.31 -34.74
CA ILE A 129 -9.21 34.57 -35.32
C ILE A 129 -7.96 35.13 -34.59
N LEU A 130 -7.36 36.19 -35.14
CA LEU A 130 -6.44 37.09 -34.43
C LEU A 130 -6.68 38.54 -34.88
N TYR A 131 -7.29 39.37 -34.03
CA TYR A 131 -7.54 40.80 -34.31
C TYR A 131 -6.59 41.65 -33.47
N ASN A 132 -5.74 42.46 -34.13
CA ASN A 132 -4.68 43.28 -33.53
C ASN A 132 -3.96 42.61 -32.33
N GLY A 133 -3.68 41.30 -32.44
CA GLY A 133 -3.00 40.47 -31.43
C GLY A 133 -3.84 39.43 -30.66
N LYS A 134 -5.19 39.50 -30.63
CA LYS A 134 -6.06 38.80 -29.62
C LYS A 134 -7.10 37.83 -30.28
N LYS A 135 -7.61 36.75 -29.61
CA LYS A 135 -7.98 35.42 -30.24
C LYS A 135 -9.37 34.77 -29.82
N LEU A 136 -10.29 34.28 -30.73
CA LEU A 136 -11.73 33.80 -30.49
C LEU A 136 -12.33 32.74 -31.54
N TYR A 137 -13.46 31.94 -31.34
CA TYR A 137 -13.92 30.65 -32.07
C TYR A 137 -15.47 30.36 -32.45
N ILE A 138 -15.86 29.41 -33.41
CA ILE A 138 -17.26 28.94 -33.93
C ILE A 138 -17.36 27.41 -34.47
N ILE A 139 -18.49 26.78 -35.00
CA ILE A 139 -18.68 25.41 -35.73
C ILE A 139 -20.08 25.04 -36.49
N ALA A 140 -20.27 23.96 -37.35
CA ALA A 140 -21.53 23.42 -38.09
C ALA A 140 -21.46 21.99 -38.86
N SER A 141 -22.44 21.28 -39.57
CA SER A 141 -22.24 19.83 -40.13
C SER A 141 -23.16 19.17 -41.28
N PRO A 142 -22.84 18.04 -42.06
CA PRO A 142 -23.56 17.49 -43.28
C PRO A 142 -23.84 15.94 -43.58
N SER A 143 -24.80 15.63 -44.51
CA SER A 143 -25.00 14.41 -45.41
C SER A 143 -25.94 13.20 -45.05
N LYS A 144 -26.67 12.65 -46.06
CA LYS A 144 -27.80 11.66 -45.95
C LYS A 144 -27.41 10.17 -45.93
N GLU A 145 -26.44 9.69 -46.70
CA GLU A 145 -26.04 8.26 -46.66
C GLU A 145 -25.42 7.90 -45.30
N LYS A 146 -24.67 8.85 -44.74
CA LYS A 146 -24.16 8.81 -43.36
C LYS A 146 -25.31 8.69 -42.35
N CYS A 147 -26.44 9.34 -42.59
CA CYS A 147 -27.65 9.24 -41.76
C CYS A 147 -28.27 7.83 -41.79
N LEU A 148 -28.27 7.12 -42.94
CA LEU A 148 -28.77 5.74 -43.02
C LEU A 148 -27.84 4.73 -42.33
N LYS A 149 -26.52 4.92 -42.42
CA LYS A 149 -25.54 4.10 -41.67
C LYS A 149 -25.62 4.35 -40.17
N LEU A 150 -25.85 5.60 -39.75
CA LEU A 150 -26.12 5.98 -38.37
C LEU A 150 -27.42 5.36 -37.84
N TYR A 151 -28.51 5.38 -38.61
CA TYR A 151 -29.80 4.79 -38.23
C TYR A 151 -29.68 3.30 -37.85
N HIS A 152 -29.01 2.49 -38.68
CA HIS A 152 -28.82 1.06 -38.39
C HIS A 152 -27.93 0.82 -37.16
N LEU A 153 -27.01 1.74 -36.84
CA LEU A 153 -26.19 1.66 -35.63
C LEU A 153 -27.03 2.02 -34.37
N ILE A 154 -27.94 2.99 -34.49
CA ILE A 154 -28.91 3.34 -33.43
C ILE A 154 -29.83 2.16 -33.14
N GLU A 155 -30.41 1.54 -34.17
CA GLU A 155 -31.32 0.39 -34.00
C GLU A 155 -30.63 -0.80 -33.29
N LYS A 156 -29.43 -1.19 -33.76
CA LYS A 156 -28.62 -2.23 -33.10
C LYS A 156 -28.29 -1.86 -31.65
N THR A 157 -27.98 -0.59 -31.38
CA THR A 157 -27.70 -0.09 -30.02
C THR A 157 -28.93 -0.20 -29.12
N ILE A 158 -30.14 0.12 -29.62
CA ILE A 158 -31.39 -0.04 -28.85
C ILE A 158 -31.64 -1.51 -28.50
N VAL A 159 -31.44 -2.44 -29.44
CA VAL A 159 -31.58 -3.89 -29.19
C VAL A 159 -30.54 -4.38 -28.17
N PHE A 160 -29.28 -3.94 -28.31
CA PHE A 160 -28.20 -4.26 -27.39
C PHE A 160 -28.47 -3.76 -25.96
N LEU A 161 -28.89 -2.50 -25.81
CA LEU A 161 -29.23 -1.90 -24.52
C LEU A 161 -30.45 -2.56 -23.86
N ARG A 162 -31.37 -3.16 -24.63
CA ARG A 162 -32.46 -4.00 -24.09
C ARG A 162 -31.94 -5.35 -23.59
N LYS A 163 -30.98 -5.97 -24.28
CA LYS A 163 -30.43 -7.29 -23.92
C LYS A 163 -29.47 -7.26 -22.72
N TYR A 164 -28.65 -6.22 -22.59
CA TYR A 164 -27.54 -6.18 -21.62
C TYR A 164 -27.61 -5.02 -20.62
N ARG A 165 -26.84 -5.16 -19.53
CA ARG A 165 -26.39 -4.10 -18.62
C ARG A 165 -24.86 -3.99 -18.73
N LEU A 166 -24.33 -2.78 -18.61
CA LEU A 166 -22.90 -2.49 -18.67
C LEU A 166 -22.32 -2.42 -17.24
N TYR A 167 -21.21 -3.11 -16.99
CA TYR A 167 -20.49 -3.04 -15.70
C TYR A 167 -19.02 -2.69 -15.93
N LYS A 168 -18.62 -1.46 -15.56
CA LYS A 168 -17.23 -0.98 -15.58
C LYS A 168 -16.44 -1.57 -14.41
N GLY A 169 -15.15 -1.81 -14.61
CA GLY A 169 -14.22 -2.24 -13.56
C GLY A 169 -12.76 -2.13 -13.96
N TRP A 170 -11.87 -2.45 -13.03
CA TRP A 170 -10.42 -2.39 -13.23
C TRP A 170 -9.81 -3.79 -13.34
N PRO A 171 -9.40 -4.25 -14.54
CA PRO A 171 -8.81 -5.57 -14.76
C PRO A 171 -7.36 -5.70 -14.25
N PHE A 172 -6.74 -4.60 -13.82
CA PHE A 172 -5.42 -4.61 -13.18
C PHE A 172 -5.33 -3.47 -12.16
N TYR A 173 -5.20 -3.82 -10.88
CA TYR A 173 -4.87 -2.86 -9.81
C TYR A 173 -3.96 -3.51 -8.77
N PHE A 174 -3.11 -2.71 -8.12
CA PHE A 174 -2.19 -3.16 -7.08
C PHE A 174 -2.28 -2.22 -5.89
N THR A 175 -2.49 -2.77 -4.70
CA THR A 175 -2.55 -2.05 -3.41
C THR A 175 -1.23 -2.11 -2.66
N GLY A 176 -0.46 -3.19 -2.82
CA GLY A 176 0.76 -3.43 -2.04
C GLY A 176 0.51 -3.66 -0.54
N TYR A 177 -0.74 -3.91 -0.13
CA TYR A 177 -1.11 -3.90 1.30
C TYR A 177 -0.41 -4.98 2.15
N TYR A 178 0.01 -6.09 1.52
CA TYR A 178 0.83 -7.17 2.11
C TYR A 178 2.24 -7.26 1.48
N THR A 179 2.77 -6.16 0.96
CA THR A 179 4.07 -6.09 0.29
C THR A 179 4.92 -4.98 0.91
N ILE A 180 6.25 -5.17 0.94
CA ILE A 180 7.20 -4.09 1.20
C ILE A 180 7.42 -3.33 -0.11
N THR A 181 6.88 -2.11 -0.23
CA THR A 181 6.83 -1.35 -1.49
C THR A 181 6.60 0.15 -1.22
N PRO A 182 7.14 1.08 -2.03
CA PRO A 182 6.83 2.51 -1.92
C PRO A 182 5.38 2.88 -2.30
N ARG A 183 4.60 1.93 -2.83
CA ARG A 183 3.19 2.11 -3.18
C ARG A 183 2.33 1.17 -2.33
N VAL A 184 1.89 1.66 -1.17
CA VAL A 184 0.96 0.98 -0.25
C VAL A 184 -0.32 1.79 -0.10
N GLU A 185 -1.45 1.21 -0.49
CA GLU A 185 -2.78 1.78 -0.35
C GLU A 185 -3.70 0.88 0.50
N HIS A 186 -4.64 1.45 1.25
CA HIS A 186 -5.64 0.66 1.94
C HIS A 186 -6.65 0.11 0.92
N PRO A 187 -7.00 -1.19 0.94
CA PRO A 187 -7.93 -1.76 -0.04
C PRO A 187 -9.34 -1.14 -0.02
N ILE A 188 -9.78 -0.54 1.09
CA ILE A 188 -11.05 0.22 1.13
C ILE A 188 -10.94 1.54 0.34
N ASP A 189 -9.79 2.21 0.37
CA ASP A 189 -9.56 3.43 -0.43
C ASP A 189 -9.49 3.12 -1.92
N ALA A 190 -8.86 2.00 -2.30
CA ALA A 190 -8.85 1.50 -3.68
C ALA A 190 -10.28 1.20 -4.19
N ILE A 191 -11.14 0.59 -3.37
CA ILE A 191 -12.56 0.39 -3.71
C ILE A 191 -13.32 1.72 -3.79
N LEU A 192 -13.09 2.65 -2.87
CA LEU A 192 -13.74 3.97 -2.87
C LEU A 192 -13.34 4.78 -4.12
N LYS A 193 -12.07 4.71 -4.54
CA LYS A 193 -11.58 5.23 -5.82
C LYS A 193 -12.31 4.59 -7.01
N ALA A 194 -12.45 3.27 -7.03
CA ALA A 194 -13.13 2.55 -8.10
C ALA A 194 -14.62 2.93 -8.20
N ILE A 195 -15.35 2.92 -7.08
CA ILE A 195 -16.77 3.33 -7.01
C ILE A 195 -16.95 4.78 -7.47
N ARG A 196 -16.06 5.70 -7.06
CA ARG A 196 -16.06 7.11 -7.51
C ARG A 196 -15.77 7.29 -9.00
N GLN A 197 -15.30 6.25 -9.71
CA GLN A 197 -15.12 6.20 -11.16
C GLN A 197 -16.15 5.30 -11.87
N GLY A 198 -17.26 4.97 -11.20
CA GLY A 198 -18.37 4.20 -11.78
C GLY A 198 -18.10 2.69 -11.89
N CYS A 199 -17.03 2.18 -11.28
CA CYS A 199 -16.70 0.76 -11.31
C CYS A 199 -17.52 -0.06 -10.29
N SER A 200 -17.83 -1.30 -10.66
CA SER A 200 -18.49 -2.30 -9.81
C SER A 200 -17.63 -3.55 -9.55
N TRP A 201 -16.44 -3.64 -10.16
CA TRP A 201 -15.52 -4.76 -10.01
C TRP A 201 -14.04 -4.36 -10.18
N MET A 202 -13.14 -5.18 -9.62
CA MET A 202 -11.69 -4.98 -9.67
C MET A 202 -10.92 -6.30 -9.51
N PHE A 203 -9.81 -6.44 -10.24
CA PHE A 203 -8.80 -7.48 -10.00
C PHE A 203 -7.61 -6.87 -9.25
N LEU A 204 -7.32 -7.39 -8.05
CA LEU A 204 -6.13 -7.03 -7.27
C LEU A 204 -5.00 -8.01 -7.61
N ILE A 205 -4.00 -7.53 -8.36
CA ILE A 205 -2.96 -8.34 -8.99
C ILE A 205 -1.58 -7.93 -8.44
N GLY A 206 -0.92 -8.84 -7.75
CA GLY A 206 0.42 -8.64 -7.19
C GLY A 206 0.73 -9.56 -6.01
N PRO A 207 1.93 -9.45 -5.42
CA PRO A 207 2.36 -10.29 -4.30
C PRO A 207 1.38 -10.19 -3.13
N TYR A 208 0.87 -11.34 -2.68
CA TYR A 208 -0.04 -11.47 -1.53
C TYR A 208 -1.39 -10.73 -1.63
N GLU A 209 -1.81 -10.29 -2.82
CA GLU A 209 -3.14 -9.66 -2.98
C GLU A 209 -4.30 -10.64 -2.73
N ASN A 210 -4.05 -11.96 -2.75
CA ASN A 210 -4.99 -12.96 -2.25
C ASN A 210 -5.30 -12.79 -0.75
N LEU A 211 -4.34 -12.36 0.07
CA LEU A 211 -4.57 -12.01 1.47
C LEU A 211 -5.43 -10.74 1.57
N THR A 212 -5.11 -9.70 0.79
CA THR A 212 -5.89 -8.45 0.72
C THR A 212 -7.37 -8.73 0.39
N VAL A 213 -7.62 -9.52 -0.67
CA VAL A 213 -8.97 -9.87 -1.14
C VAL A 213 -9.75 -10.66 -0.09
N LYS A 214 -9.10 -11.51 0.72
CA LYS A 214 -9.76 -12.26 1.80
C LYS A 214 -10.37 -11.35 2.86
N TYR A 215 -9.64 -10.33 3.33
CA TYR A 215 -10.17 -9.35 4.28
C TYR A 215 -11.17 -8.39 3.62
N LEU A 216 -10.91 -7.98 2.37
CA LEU A 216 -11.79 -7.07 1.64
C LEU A 216 -13.18 -7.68 1.37
N ARG A 217 -13.25 -8.98 1.06
CA ARG A 217 -14.53 -9.73 0.93
C ARG A 217 -15.31 -9.80 2.26
N LYS A 218 -14.65 -9.82 3.44
CA LYS A 218 -15.30 -9.65 4.76
C LYS A 218 -15.89 -8.24 4.90
N TRP A 219 -15.06 -7.21 4.72
CA TRP A 219 -15.46 -5.82 4.93
C TRP A 219 -16.58 -5.36 3.99
N LEU A 220 -16.54 -5.71 2.71
CA LEU A 220 -17.60 -5.35 1.75
C LEU A 220 -18.96 -5.99 2.12
N LYS A 221 -18.94 -7.21 2.67
CA LYS A 221 -20.14 -7.90 3.19
C LYS A 221 -20.70 -7.20 4.43
N GLU A 222 -19.84 -6.77 5.36
CA GLU A 222 -20.24 -6.01 6.56
C GLU A 222 -20.82 -4.63 6.20
N ALA A 223 -20.18 -3.91 5.27
CA ALA A 223 -20.67 -2.65 4.71
C ALA A 223 -21.92 -2.80 3.81
N LYS A 224 -22.33 -4.03 3.46
CA LYS A 224 -23.39 -4.40 2.50
C LYS A 224 -23.21 -3.77 1.10
N ILE A 225 -21.98 -3.57 0.64
CA ILE A 225 -21.69 -3.03 -0.68
C ILE A 225 -21.41 -4.17 -1.66
N ASN A 226 -22.24 -4.26 -2.71
CA ASN A 226 -22.03 -5.23 -3.78
C ASN A 226 -20.97 -4.73 -4.77
N PHE A 227 -19.73 -5.18 -4.57
CA PHE A 227 -18.60 -4.92 -5.46
C PHE A 227 -17.79 -6.21 -5.60
N VAL A 228 -17.51 -6.64 -6.85
CA VAL A 228 -16.82 -7.91 -7.11
C VAL A 228 -15.31 -7.71 -7.09
N VAL A 229 -14.62 -8.37 -6.15
CA VAL A 229 -13.13 -8.34 -6.09
C VAL A 229 -12.56 -9.74 -6.27
N VAL A 230 -11.55 -9.83 -7.14
CA VAL A 230 -10.82 -11.04 -7.49
C VAL A 230 -9.32 -10.82 -7.21
N SER A 231 -8.63 -11.87 -6.76
CA SER A 231 -7.17 -11.86 -6.59
C SER A 231 -6.46 -12.30 -7.86
N GLY A 232 -5.19 -11.90 -8.01
CA GLY A 232 -4.33 -12.39 -9.07
C GLY A 232 -2.85 -12.21 -8.79
N GLN A 233 -2.02 -12.85 -9.60
CA GLN A 233 -0.57 -12.77 -9.51
C GLN A 233 0.06 -12.79 -10.91
N LEU A 234 1.05 -11.93 -11.14
CA LEU A 234 1.91 -11.96 -12.32
C LEU A 234 2.98 -13.05 -12.14
N SER A 235 3.31 -13.80 -13.21
CA SER A 235 4.42 -14.75 -13.21
C SER A 235 5.77 -14.05 -12.98
N SER A 236 6.77 -14.75 -12.45
CA SER A 236 8.07 -14.14 -12.10
C SER A 236 8.88 -13.73 -13.34
N ASP A 237 8.69 -14.43 -14.46
CA ASP A 237 9.18 -14.05 -15.80
C ASP A 237 8.30 -12.99 -16.49
N SER A 238 7.23 -12.53 -15.84
CA SER A 238 6.23 -11.58 -16.33
C SER A 238 5.52 -12.01 -17.62
N LYS A 239 5.48 -13.30 -17.99
CA LYS A 239 4.79 -13.78 -19.20
C LYS A 239 3.29 -14.06 -19.02
N ALA A 240 2.78 -14.24 -17.80
CA ALA A 240 1.37 -14.59 -17.57
C ALA A 240 0.78 -13.93 -16.31
N ILE A 241 -0.55 -13.85 -16.27
CA ILE A 241 -1.35 -13.46 -15.10
C ILE A 241 -2.25 -14.64 -14.71
N MET A 242 -2.14 -15.07 -13.46
CA MET A 242 -3.01 -16.03 -12.79
C MET A 242 -4.13 -15.27 -12.05
N LEU A 243 -5.39 -15.70 -12.14
CA LEU A 243 -6.56 -15.05 -11.53
C LEU A 243 -7.46 -16.05 -10.77
N ASP A 244 -7.94 -15.66 -9.59
CA ASP A 244 -8.86 -16.43 -8.71
C ASP A 244 -8.45 -17.89 -8.40
N LEU A 245 -7.16 -18.21 -8.43
CA LEU A 245 -6.62 -19.50 -7.94
C LEU A 245 -6.92 -19.68 -6.45
N GLU A 246 -7.10 -20.94 -6.01
CA GLU A 246 -7.25 -21.27 -4.58
C GLU A 246 -5.97 -20.96 -3.78
N GLU A 247 -4.82 -21.39 -4.30
CA GLU A 247 -3.49 -21.05 -3.78
C GLU A 247 -2.53 -20.67 -4.91
N TYR A 248 -1.71 -19.66 -4.68
CA TYR A 248 -0.75 -19.11 -5.65
C TYR A 248 0.66 -19.65 -5.40
N PRO A 249 1.48 -19.87 -6.45
CA PRO A 249 2.87 -20.26 -6.30
C PRO A 249 3.71 -19.09 -5.75
N SER A 250 4.93 -19.37 -5.27
CA SER A 250 5.88 -18.33 -4.83
C SER A 250 6.15 -17.31 -5.95
N TYR A 251 5.84 -16.03 -5.68
CA TYR A 251 5.87 -14.93 -6.66
C TYR A 251 7.23 -14.74 -7.36
N GLN A 252 8.35 -15.08 -6.71
CA GLN A 252 9.69 -14.97 -7.31
C GLN A 252 10.11 -16.22 -8.11
N THR A 253 9.50 -17.38 -7.82
CA THR A 253 9.85 -18.69 -8.40
C THR A 253 8.70 -19.31 -9.20
N CYS A 254 7.82 -18.49 -9.78
CA CYS A 254 6.75 -18.92 -10.68
C CYS A 254 6.92 -18.41 -12.13
N PRO A 255 7.87 -18.92 -12.91
CA PRO A 255 7.92 -18.71 -14.37
C PRO A 255 6.71 -19.37 -15.07
N LEU A 256 6.54 -19.14 -16.37
CA LEU A 256 5.39 -19.59 -17.15
C LEU A 256 5.09 -21.11 -17.03
N ASP A 257 6.11 -21.98 -17.06
CA ASP A 257 5.90 -23.44 -16.99
C ASP A 257 5.41 -23.90 -15.61
N VAL A 258 5.81 -23.21 -14.54
CA VAL A 258 5.28 -23.40 -13.19
C VAL A 258 3.84 -22.90 -13.13
N CYS A 259 3.54 -21.74 -13.71
CA CYS A 259 2.19 -21.17 -13.73
C CYS A 259 1.17 -22.08 -14.43
N LEU A 260 1.55 -22.69 -15.55
CA LEU A 260 0.73 -23.67 -16.28
C LEU A 260 0.35 -24.86 -15.38
N LYS A 261 1.34 -25.52 -14.78
CA LYS A 261 1.14 -26.65 -13.86
C LYS A 261 0.35 -26.26 -12.59
N TRP A 262 0.51 -25.03 -12.10
CA TRP A 262 -0.20 -24.55 -10.92
C TRP A 262 -1.67 -24.22 -11.21
N HIS A 263 -1.98 -23.70 -12.40
CA HIS A 263 -3.34 -23.47 -12.86
C HIS A 263 -4.10 -24.81 -13.03
N GLU A 264 -3.48 -25.82 -13.64
CA GLU A 264 -4.06 -27.17 -13.74
C GLU A 264 -4.35 -27.80 -12.36
N LYS A 265 -3.54 -27.50 -11.34
CA LYS A 265 -3.67 -28.02 -9.98
C LYS A 265 -4.65 -27.23 -9.09
N MET A 266 -4.65 -25.89 -9.19
CA MET A 266 -5.34 -24.98 -8.25
C MET A 266 -6.51 -24.22 -8.88
N GLY A 267 -6.85 -24.51 -10.14
CA GLY A 267 -7.96 -23.91 -10.87
C GLY A 267 -7.74 -22.42 -11.19
N GLY A 268 -8.81 -21.63 -10.99
CA GLY A 268 -8.88 -20.24 -11.42
C GLY A 268 -8.72 -20.10 -12.93
N TYR A 269 -8.04 -19.04 -13.38
CA TYR A 269 -7.83 -18.73 -14.80
C TYR A 269 -6.39 -18.25 -15.08
N LEU A 270 -5.89 -18.51 -16.29
CA LEU A 270 -4.55 -18.15 -16.75
C LEU A 270 -4.59 -17.36 -18.07
N PHE A 271 -4.05 -16.13 -18.05
CA PHE A 271 -3.97 -15.26 -19.23
C PHE A 271 -2.51 -14.94 -19.60
N LEU A 272 -2.12 -15.11 -20.86
CA LEU A 272 -0.74 -14.90 -21.33
C LEU A 272 -0.52 -13.48 -21.89
N ARG A 273 0.58 -12.79 -21.54
CA ARG A 273 0.90 -11.44 -22.04
C ARG A 273 1.36 -11.49 -23.50
N PHE A 274 0.60 -10.81 -24.37
CA PHE A 274 0.66 -10.94 -25.83
C PHE A 274 2.06 -10.73 -26.45
N ALA A 275 2.81 -9.73 -25.97
CA ALA A 275 4.07 -9.28 -26.58
C ALA A 275 5.36 -9.75 -25.88
N THR A 276 5.29 -10.47 -24.75
CA THR A 276 6.48 -10.80 -23.93
C THR A 276 6.93 -12.25 -24.04
N ALA A 277 6.48 -12.98 -25.07
CA ALA A 277 6.70 -14.42 -25.14
C ALA A 277 6.87 -15.01 -26.54
N ASP A 278 5.98 -14.69 -27.49
CA ASP A 278 5.63 -15.53 -28.66
C ASP A 278 5.18 -16.98 -28.34
N ALA A 279 5.56 -17.54 -27.18
CA ALA A 279 5.17 -18.86 -26.68
C ALA A 279 3.66 -19.13 -26.59
N TRP A 280 2.78 -18.13 -26.71
CA TRP A 280 1.34 -18.37 -26.88
C TRP A 280 1.00 -19.04 -28.23
N ARG A 281 1.92 -18.97 -29.21
CA ARG A 281 1.92 -19.71 -30.48
C ARG A 281 2.50 -21.12 -30.37
N GLU A 282 3.44 -21.32 -29.44
CA GLU A 282 4.12 -22.60 -29.20
C GLU A 282 3.30 -23.51 -28.25
N LEU A 283 2.52 -22.90 -27.35
CA LEU A 283 1.62 -23.59 -26.42
C LEU A 283 0.28 -23.94 -27.07
N SER A 284 -0.22 -25.12 -26.74
CA SER A 284 -1.58 -25.55 -27.10
C SER A 284 -2.62 -24.52 -26.61
N PRO A 285 -3.57 -24.08 -27.46
CA PRO A 285 -4.65 -23.18 -27.06
C PRO A 285 -5.57 -23.69 -25.95
N LYS A 286 -5.43 -24.94 -25.49
CA LYS A 286 -6.16 -25.50 -24.33
C LYS A 286 -5.47 -25.23 -22.98
N CYS A 287 -4.21 -24.79 -22.97
CA CYS A 287 -3.42 -24.62 -21.75
C CYS A 287 -3.53 -23.22 -21.11
N TYR A 288 -4.36 -22.33 -21.66
CA TYR A 288 -4.59 -20.98 -21.14
C TYR A 288 -5.96 -20.45 -21.60
N ASP A 289 -6.62 -19.64 -20.78
CA ASP A 289 -7.97 -19.13 -21.06
C ASP A 289 -7.96 -18.05 -22.15
N GLY A 290 -7.07 -17.06 -22.02
CA GLY A 290 -7.03 -15.88 -22.88
C GLY A 290 -5.69 -15.15 -22.87
N LEU A 291 -5.66 -13.95 -23.44
CA LEU A 291 -4.45 -13.12 -23.53
C LEU A 291 -4.59 -11.79 -22.77
N VAL A 292 -3.45 -11.24 -22.35
CA VAL A 292 -3.33 -9.93 -21.70
C VAL A 292 -2.70 -8.94 -22.68
N PHE A 293 -3.37 -7.82 -22.92
CA PHE A 293 -2.91 -6.75 -23.80
C PHE A 293 -2.59 -5.47 -23.02
N GLU A 294 -1.65 -4.67 -23.54
CA GLU A 294 -1.26 -3.36 -23.04
C GLU A 294 -1.51 -2.30 -24.13
N ASN A 295 -1.60 -1.02 -23.76
CA ASN A 295 -1.89 0.07 -24.71
C ASN A 295 -0.90 0.16 -25.91
N GLY A 296 0.29 -0.43 -25.79
CA GLY A 296 1.30 -0.49 -26.87
C GLY A 296 1.19 -1.70 -27.81
N ASN A 297 0.24 -2.62 -27.60
CA ASN A 297 0.00 -3.78 -28.47
C ASN A 297 -1.49 -4.07 -28.70
N SER A 298 -2.37 -3.12 -28.36
CA SER A 298 -3.81 -3.37 -28.32
C SER A 298 -4.48 -3.40 -29.70
N ASP A 299 -3.80 -2.91 -30.75
CA ASP A 299 -4.25 -3.01 -32.15
C ASP A 299 -4.38 -4.48 -32.62
N PHE A 300 -3.70 -5.41 -31.94
CA PHE A 300 -3.77 -6.84 -32.24
C PHE A 300 -5.00 -7.54 -31.63
N ILE A 301 -5.76 -6.88 -30.73
CA ILE A 301 -6.92 -7.49 -30.05
C ILE A 301 -8.01 -7.95 -31.04
N ASP A 302 -8.26 -7.15 -32.07
CA ASP A 302 -9.27 -7.47 -33.10
C ASP A 302 -8.89 -8.69 -33.95
N ASN A 303 -7.58 -8.96 -34.07
CA ASN A 303 -7.01 -10.01 -34.92
C ASN A 303 -6.81 -11.35 -34.16
N VAL A 304 -7.29 -11.45 -32.91
CA VAL A 304 -7.11 -12.61 -32.04
C VAL A 304 -8.45 -13.20 -31.65
N GLU A 305 -8.68 -14.48 -31.95
CA GLU A 305 -9.93 -15.19 -31.62
C GLU A 305 -10.10 -15.44 -30.12
N LYS A 306 -9.00 -15.58 -29.36
CA LYS A 306 -9.01 -15.85 -27.91
C LYS A 306 -9.74 -14.77 -27.08
N PRO A 307 -10.24 -15.12 -25.87
CA PRO A 307 -10.62 -14.18 -24.82
C PRO A 307 -9.47 -13.23 -24.44
N PHE A 308 -9.80 -12.07 -23.88
CA PHE A 308 -8.80 -11.08 -23.48
C PHE A 308 -9.14 -10.35 -22.19
N ILE A 309 -8.10 -9.92 -21.50
CA ILE A 309 -8.13 -8.81 -20.54
C ILE A 309 -7.11 -7.75 -20.96
N ILE A 310 -7.29 -6.52 -20.51
CA ILE A 310 -6.22 -5.50 -20.62
C ILE A 310 -5.49 -5.37 -19.29
N ALA A 311 -4.21 -5.03 -19.36
CA ALA A 311 -3.42 -4.59 -18.22
C ALA A 311 -2.73 -3.26 -18.54
N GLN A 312 -2.49 -2.49 -17.50
CA GLN A 312 -1.57 -1.35 -17.53
C GLN A 312 -0.38 -1.73 -16.66
N ARG A 313 0.82 -1.33 -17.04
CA ARG A 313 2.00 -1.45 -16.14
C ARG A 313 1.69 -0.76 -14.81
N LEU A 314 2.32 -1.24 -13.73
CA LEU A 314 2.15 -0.74 -12.36
C LEU A 314 2.02 0.80 -12.32
N CYS A 315 0.78 1.25 -12.14
CA CYS A 315 0.42 2.66 -12.15
C CYS A 315 1.16 3.39 -11.03
N GLU A 316 1.60 4.62 -11.27
CA GLU A 316 2.03 5.50 -10.18
C GLU A 316 0.80 6.02 -9.40
N TRP A 317 1.03 6.68 -8.27
CA TRP A 317 -0.04 7.21 -7.41
C TRP A 317 -1.03 8.11 -8.16
N GLU A 318 -0.52 8.95 -9.05
CA GLU A 318 -1.31 9.88 -9.86
C GLU A 318 -2.01 9.24 -11.08
N ASP A 319 -1.58 8.06 -11.54
CA ASP A 319 -2.09 7.41 -12.75
C ASP A 319 -3.52 6.86 -12.58
N ILE A 320 -4.35 7.06 -13.60
CA ILE A 320 -5.65 6.36 -13.69
C ILE A 320 -5.43 4.97 -14.31
N PRO A 321 -5.99 3.90 -13.73
CA PRO A 321 -5.98 2.58 -14.33
C PRO A 321 -6.85 2.52 -15.58
N ALA A 322 -6.39 1.79 -16.59
CA ALA A 322 -7.23 1.29 -17.67
C ALA A 322 -8.42 0.51 -17.11
N SER A 323 -9.58 0.63 -17.76
CA SER A 323 -10.83 0.01 -17.33
C SER A 323 -11.40 -0.92 -18.39
N MET A 324 -12.20 -1.89 -17.97
CA MET A 324 -12.99 -2.74 -18.86
C MET A 324 -14.47 -2.60 -18.54
N ILE A 325 -15.30 -2.70 -19.57
CA ILE A 325 -16.75 -2.79 -19.42
C ILE A 325 -17.19 -4.16 -19.93
N VAL A 326 -17.88 -4.92 -19.08
CA VAL A 326 -18.48 -6.21 -19.44
C VAL A 326 -19.99 -6.09 -19.64
N PHE A 327 -20.53 -6.90 -20.55
CA PHE A 327 -21.94 -6.84 -20.99
C PHE A 327 -22.71 -8.05 -20.47
N ILE A 328 -23.43 -7.87 -19.38
CA ILE A 328 -24.14 -8.91 -18.63
C ILE A 328 -25.61 -8.93 -19.05
N PRO A 329 -26.26 -10.09 -19.29
CA PRO A 329 -27.68 -10.14 -19.67
C PRO A 329 -28.56 -9.48 -18.60
N ARG A 330 -29.64 -8.80 -19.01
CA ARG A 330 -30.46 -8.01 -18.07
C ARG A 330 -31.07 -8.81 -16.93
N ASP A 331 -31.28 -10.10 -17.13
CA ASP A 331 -31.93 -11.01 -16.18
C ASP A 331 -30.91 -11.70 -15.24
N ASN A 332 -29.61 -11.61 -15.56
CA ASN A 332 -28.54 -12.18 -14.74
C ASN A 332 -28.17 -11.23 -13.61
N THR A 333 -27.96 -11.77 -12.41
CA THR A 333 -27.33 -11.02 -11.31
C THR A 333 -25.83 -10.90 -11.59
N PHE A 334 -25.25 -9.72 -11.34
CA PHE A 334 -23.80 -9.53 -11.50
C PHE A 334 -23.05 -10.19 -10.34
N THR A 335 -22.29 -11.24 -10.66
CA THR A 335 -21.43 -11.99 -9.74
C THR A 335 -20.03 -12.18 -10.35
N LYS A 336 -19.11 -12.80 -9.61
CA LYS A 336 -17.77 -13.17 -10.10
C LYS A 336 -17.83 -14.12 -11.28
N GLU A 337 -18.77 -15.06 -11.25
CA GLU A 337 -18.95 -16.11 -12.24
C GLU A 337 -19.46 -15.53 -13.56
N GLU A 338 -20.46 -14.64 -13.51
CA GLU A 338 -20.96 -13.93 -14.70
C GLU A 338 -19.97 -12.89 -15.23
N LEU A 339 -19.11 -12.32 -14.38
CA LEU A 339 -17.98 -11.47 -14.80
C LEU A 339 -16.97 -12.27 -15.65
N PHE A 340 -16.48 -13.42 -15.16
CA PHE A 340 -15.55 -14.26 -15.93
C PHE A 340 -16.18 -14.84 -17.19
N LYS A 341 -17.43 -15.31 -17.11
CA LYS A 341 -18.19 -15.78 -18.28
C LYS A 341 -18.30 -14.70 -19.36
N ALA A 342 -18.56 -13.44 -19.00
CA ALA A 342 -18.59 -12.35 -19.97
C ALA A 342 -17.21 -12.04 -20.59
N ILE A 343 -16.10 -12.22 -19.85
CA ILE A 343 -14.74 -12.09 -20.39
C ILE A 343 -14.43 -13.24 -21.36
N LEU A 344 -14.75 -14.48 -21.00
CA LEU A 344 -14.54 -15.68 -21.81
C LEU A 344 -15.40 -15.69 -23.08
N ASP A 345 -16.66 -15.24 -23.00
CA ASP A 345 -17.55 -15.05 -24.15
C ASP A 345 -17.16 -13.84 -25.03
N LYS A 346 -16.06 -13.12 -24.70
CA LYS A 346 -15.62 -11.86 -25.32
C LYS A 346 -16.68 -10.75 -25.30
N ARG A 347 -17.64 -10.82 -24.38
CA ARG A 347 -18.69 -9.81 -24.11
C ARG A 347 -18.12 -8.66 -23.27
N ALA A 348 -17.03 -8.07 -23.73
CA ALA A 348 -16.30 -7.01 -23.05
C ALA A 348 -15.60 -6.05 -24.03
N ILE A 349 -15.35 -4.82 -23.57
CA ILE A 349 -14.41 -3.86 -24.19
C ILE A 349 -13.38 -3.37 -23.17
N GLY A 350 -12.18 -3.02 -23.64
CA GLY A 350 -11.14 -2.35 -22.87
C GLY A 350 -11.05 -0.86 -23.22
N ILE A 351 -10.75 -0.03 -22.23
CA ILE A 351 -10.58 1.42 -22.33
C ILE A 351 -9.28 1.81 -21.61
N PHE A 352 -8.25 2.16 -22.37
CA PHE A 352 -7.02 2.71 -21.83
C PHE A 352 -7.14 4.23 -21.56
N PRO A 353 -6.30 4.80 -20.67
CA PRO A 353 -6.28 6.24 -20.40
C PRO A 353 -6.21 7.09 -21.68
N ARG A 354 -6.84 8.27 -21.65
CA ARG A 354 -7.10 9.14 -22.82
C ARG A 354 -8.13 8.58 -23.84
N GLY A 355 -8.81 7.48 -23.53
CA GLY A 355 -9.97 7.01 -24.30
C GLY A 355 -9.65 6.14 -25.51
N HIS A 356 -8.57 5.36 -25.47
CA HIS A 356 -8.29 4.37 -26.51
C HIS A 356 -9.09 3.09 -26.23
N ILE A 357 -10.01 2.73 -27.16
CA ILE A 357 -11.03 1.69 -26.94
C ILE A 357 -10.83 0.48 -27.85
N VAL A 358 -10.78 -0.70 -27.22
CA VAL A 358 -10.38 -1.98 -27.84
C VAL A 358 -11.31 -3.14 -27.46
N GLY A 359 -11.32 -4.21 -28.25
CA GLY A 359 -12.28 -5.32 -28.12
C GLY A 359 -13.22 -5.42 -29.34
N PRO A 360 -14.14 -6.40 -29.38
CA PRO A 360 -14.89 -6.75 -30.58
C PRO A 360 -15.58 -5.57 -31.25
N GLU A 361 -15.45 -5.52 -32.58
CA GLU A 361 -15.84 -4.37 -33.42
C GLU A 361 -17.32 -3.97 -33.24
N GLU A 362 -18.23 -4.94 -33.09
CA GLU A 362 -19.65 -4.71 -32.80
C GLU A 362 -19.84 -3.89 -31.52
N TYR A 363 -19.24 -4.32 -30.41
CA TYR A 363 -19.38 -3.66 -29.12
C TYR A 363 -18.69 -2.29 -29.09
N ARG A 364 -17.54 -2.15 -29.77
CA ARG A 364 -16.89 -0.84 -29.94
C ARG A 364 -17.74 0.14 -30.73
N LYS A 365 -18.31 -0.26 -31.87
CA LYS A 365 -19.19 0.60 -32.68
C LYS A 365 -20.41 1.07 -31.89
N ILE A 366 -21.03 0.17 -31.11
CA ILE A 366 -22.13 0.51 -30.20
C ILE A 366 -21.64 1.51 -29.13
N PHE A 367 -20.51 1.24 -28.47
CA PHE A 367 -19.99 2.09 -27.41
C PHE A 367 -19.53 3.49 -27.89
N TYR A 368 -18.97 3.60 -29.10
CA TYR A 368 -18.69 4.88 -29.74
C TYR A 368 -19.96 5.69 -30.00
N LEU A 369 -21.09 5.05 -30.35
CA LEU A 369 -22.37 5.77 -30.45
C LEU A 369 -22.86 6.26 -29.07
N LEU A 370 -22.68 5.46 -28.01
CA LEU A 370 -23.01 5.90 -26.64
C LEU A 370 -22.11 7.05 -26.15
N ILE A 371 -20.87 7.15 -26.63
CA ILE A 371 -19.98 8.30 -26.39
C ILE A 371 -20.44 9.55 -27.15
N LEU A 372 -21.10 9.40 -28.30
CA LEU A 372 -21.65 10.53 -29.07
C LEU A 372 -23.05 10.96 -28.62
N GLU A 373 -23.78 10.10 -27.89
CA GLU A 373 -25.07 10.40 -27.27
C GLU A 373 -24.92 10.95 -25.84
N GLU A 374 -23.83 10.59 -25.16
CA GLU A 374 -23.42 10.93 -23.79
C GLU A 374 -24.39 10.56 -22.64
N GLU A 375 -25.70 10.80 -22.79
CA GLU A 375 -26.69 10.75 -21.71
C GLU A 375 -26.83 9.35 -21.08
N TYR A 376 -26.79 8.29 -21.87
CA TYR A 376 -26.82 6.92 -21.38
C TYR A 376 -25.59 6.59 -20.52
N LEU A 377 -24.40 7.07 -20.90
CA LEU A 377 -23.17 6.84 -20.16
C LEU A 377 -23.11 7.67 -18.87
N TYR A 378 -23.52 8.95 -18.91
CA TYR A 378 -23.71 9.75 -17.70
C TYR A 378 -24.67 9.05 -16.72
N LYS A 379 -25.87 8.62 -17.18
CA LYS A 379 -26.83 7.90 -16.32
C LYS A 379 -26.25 6.61 -15.75
N SER A 380 -25.50 5.86 -16.55
CA SER A 380 -24.90 4.57 -16.17
C SER A 380 -23.78 4.73 -15.13
N PHE A 381 -22.80 5.60 -15.39
CA PHE A 381 -21.55 5.64 -14.64
C PHE A 381 -21.37 6.90 -13.78
N GLU A 382 -21.83 8.08 -14.23
CA GLU A 382 -21.57 9.34 -13.55
C GLU A 382 -22.67 9.73 -12.55
N LYS A 383 -22.35 9.76 -11.26
CA LYS A 383 -23.33 10.05 -10.20
C LYS A 383 -23.28 11.53 -9.80
N LYS A 384 -24.26 12.30 -10.29
CA LYS A 384 -24.49 13.71 -9.90
C LYS A 384 -24.77 13.90 -8.39
N VAL A 385 -25.01 12.83 -7.64
CA VAL A 385 -25.03 12.80 -6.17
C VAL A 385 -23.96 11.82 -5.65
N ARG A 386 -23.00 12.32 -4.86
CA ARG A 386 -21.91 11.55 -4.23
C ARG A 386 -22.11 11.51 -2.72
N VAL A 387 -21.81 10.37 -2.09
CA VAL A 387 -21.74 10.24 -0.63
C VAL A 387 -20.29 9.96 -0.25
N ASP A 388 -19.67 10.89 0.46
CA ASP A 388 -18.37 10.67 1.07
C ASP A 388 -18.57 10.40 2.57
N LEU A 389 -17.81 9.43 3.09
CA LEU A 389 -17.73 9.16 4.52
C LEU A 389 -16.34 9.56 5.01
N ASP A 390 -16.31 10.07 6.24
CA ASP A 390 -15.12 10.57 6.89
C ASP A 390 -15.27 10.28 8.40
N ILE A 391 -14.22 9.83 9.07
CA ILE A 391 -14.26 9.41 10.48
C ILE A 391 -13.24 10.25 11.25
N ASP A 392 -13.75 11.05 12.18
CA ASP A 392 -12.96 11.97 13.00
C ASP A 392 -13.34 11.77 14.48
N ASP A 393 -12.33 11.50 15.32
CA ASP A 393 -12.43 11.10 16.73
C ASP A 393 -13.48 10.01 17.04
N ASN A 394 -14.74 10.43 17.22
CA ASN A 394 -15.88 9.65 17.65
C ASN A 394 -17.14 10.05 16.86
N LYS A 395 -16.97 10.53 15.63
CA LYS A 395 -18.04 10.96 14.73
C LYS A 395 -17.78 10.45 13.31
N LEU A 396 -18.85 9.99 12.67
CA LEU A 396 -18.92 9.78 11.24
C LEU A 396 -19.51 11.04 10.61
N ALA A 397 -18.75 11.72 9.74
CA ALA A 397 -19.26 12.80 8.91
C ALA A 397 -19.70 12.23 7.55
N VAL A 398 -21.02 12.13 7.34
CA VAL A 398 -21.63 11.78 6.06
C VAL A 398 -21.77 13.05 5.23
N LYS A 399 -20.97 13.19 4.17
CA LYS A 399 -20.91 14.36 3.29
C LYS A 399 -21.61 14.03 1.97
N ILE A 400 -22.85 14.50 1.81
CA ILE A 400 -23.64 14.31 0.59
C ILE A 400 -23.41 15.51 -0.32
N HIS A 401 -22.79 15.28 -1.48
CA HIS A 401 -22.59 16.28 -2.52
C HIS A 401 -23.63 16.11 -3.62
N ASN A 402 -24.34 17.19 -3.99
CA ASN A 402 -25.26 17.24 -5.13
C ASN A 402 -24.74 18.29 -6.13
N TYR A 403 -24.26 17.80 -7.26
CA TYR A 403 -23.71 18.62 -8.36
C TYR A 403 -24.79 19.09 -9.35
N SER A 404 -26.05 18.68 -9.18
CA SER A 404 -27.15 19.09 -10.04
C SER A 404 -27.84 20.38 -9.57
N ASN A 405 -28.60 20.99 -10.47
CA ASN A 405 -29.41 22.18 -10.17
C ASN A 405 -30.74 21.86 -9.45
N LYS A 406 -31.04 20.59 -9.14
CA LYS A 406 -32.33 20.14 -8.62
C LYS A 406 -32.15 19.51 -7.23
N ASN A 407 -33.06 19.83 -6.30
CA ASN A 407 -33.07 19.27 -4.95
C ASN A 407 -33.94 17.99 -4.95
N PHE A 408 -33.55 16.97 -4.17
CA PHE A 408 -34.29 15.71 -4.08
C PHE A 408 -34.53 15.30 -2.62
N LYS A 409 -35.44 14.36 -2.39
CA LYS A 409 -35.46 13.53 -1.18
C LYS A 409 -34.80 12.19 -1.46
N GLY A 410 -34.13 11.61 -0.47
CA GLY A 410 -33.58 10.27 -0.55
C GLY A 410 -33.47 9.58 0.80
N MET A 411 -33.41 8.25 0.77
CA MET A 411 -33.20 7.42 1.96
C MET A 411 -31.71 7.08 2.08
N LEU A 412 -31.09 7.54 3.17
CA LEU A 412 -29.74 7.17 3.61
C LEU A 412 -29.84 5.94 4.50
N GLU A 413 -29.06 4.90 4.20
CA GLU A 413 -28.92 3.67 4.97
C GLU A 413 -27.45 3.42 5.30
N LEU A 414 -27.14 3.14 6.57
CA LEU A 414 -25.78 2.93 7.07
C LEU A 414 -25.62 1.51 7.60
N ASN A 415 -24.45 0.91 7.35
CA ASN A 415 -24.10 -0.43 7.79
C ASN A 415 -22.65 -0.43 8.29
N SER A 416 -22.35 -1.13 9.39
CA SER A 416 -21.04 -1.13 10.03
C SER A 416 -20.56 -2.54 10.37
N SER A 417 -19.24 -2.69 10.52
CA SER A 417 -18.64 -3.90 11.10
C SER A 417 -19.15 -4.18 12.52
N PRO A 418 -19.23 -5.46 12.95
CA PRO A 418 -19.64 -5.83 14.30
C PRO A 418 -18.87 -5.08 15.40
N GLY A 419 -19.62 -4.49 16.33
CA GLY A 419 -19.09 -3.76 17.49
C GLY A 419 -18.79 -2.26 17.26
N LEU A 420 -18.94 -1.74 16.03
CA LEU A 420 -19.11 -0.31 15.78
C LEU A 420 -20.61 0.03 15.79
N LEU A 421 -21.05 0.69 16.85
CA LEU A 421 -22.43 1.13 17.04
C LEU A 421 -22.65 2.48 16.35
N LEU A 422 -23.72 2.55 15.56
CA LEU A 422 -24.20 3.74 14.87
C LEU A 422 -25.60 4.11 15.37
N GLU A 423 -25.81 5.40 15.61
CA GLU A 423 -27.13 6.00 15.75
C GLU A 423 -27.67 6.36 14.35
N ASP A 424 -28.98 6.55 14.20
CA ASP A 424 -29.63 6.96 12.92
C ASP A 424 -29.27 6.14 11.66
N VAL A 425 -29.14 4.82 11.79
CA VAL A 425 -28.76 3.89 10.68
C VAL A 425 -29.68 3.90 9.45
N ARG A 426 -30.86 4.53 9.52
CA ARG A 426 -31.75 4.76 8.38
C ARG A 426 -32.47 6.10 8.53
N LYS A 427 -32.35 6.99 7.54
CA LYS A 427 -32.84 8.37 7.64
C LYS A 427 -33.25 8.94 6.27
N GLU A 428 -34.43 9.55 6.18
CA GLU A 428 -34.75 10.39 5.03
C GLU A 428 -33.94 11.69 5.10
N ILE A 429 -33.32 12.08 3.99
CA ILE A 429 -32.51 13.29 3.88
C ILE A 429 -32.96 14.15 2.69
N GLN A 430 -32.87 15.48 2.86
CA GLN A 430 -33.00 16.43 1.77
C GLN A 430 -31.64 16.59 1.07
N ILE A 431 -31.59 16.20 -0.21
CA ILE A 431 -30.41 16.26 -1.06
C ILE A 431 -30.38 17.63 -1.76
N SER A 432 -30.00 18.66 -1.01
CA SER A 432 -29.86 20.04 -1.51
C SER A 432 -28.62 20.21 -2.39
N LYS A 433 -28.70 21.08 -3.43
CA LYS A 433 -27.55 21.49 -4.26
C LYS A 433 -26.35 21.93 -3.39
N GLY A 434 -25.14 21.54 -3.78
CA GLY A 434 -23.90 21.84 -3.05
C GLY A 434 -23.44 20.66 -2.20
N CYS A 435 -23.18 20.88 -0.90
CA CYS A 435 -22.79 19.85 0.05
C CYS A 435 -23.64 19.95 1.32
N THR A 436 -24.20 18.83 1.76
CA THR A 436 -24.89 18.66 3.06
C THR A 436 -24.06 17.70 3.90
N THR A 437 -23.67 18.11 5.11
CA THR A 437 -22.91 17.24 6.04
C THR A 437 -23.78 16.85 7.23
N ILE A 438 -23.81 15.56 7.55
CA ILE A 438 -24.50 14.99 8.72
C ILE A 438 -23.44 14.35 9.61
N ALA A 439 -23.35 14.79 10.87
CA ALA A 439 -22.45 14.19 11.86
C ALA A 439 -23.22 13.18 12.73
N ILE A 440 -22.73 11.95 12.79
CA ILE A 440 -23.35 10.83 13.51
C ILE A 440 -22.37 10.31 14.58
N PRO A 441 -22.77 10.19 15.86
CA PRO A 441 -21.91 9.65 16.90
C PRO A 441 -21.47 8.21 16.61
N LEU A 442 -20.18 7.93 16.85
CA LEU A 442 -19.60 6.60 16.83
C LEU A 442 -19.37 6.10 18.24
N ARG A 443 -19.76 4.85 18.54
CA ARG A 443 -19.39 4.17 19.78
C ARG A 443 -18.81 2.80 19.46
N TYR A 444 -17.68 2.46 20.08
CA TYR A 444 -17.03 1.16 19.99
C TYR A 444 -16.66 0.66 21.38
N THR A 445 -16.40 -0.64 21.51
CA THR A 445 -16.05 -1.29 22.78
C THR A 445 -14.79 -2.14 22.61
N SER A 446 -14.23 -2.64 23.73
CA SER A 446 -13.06 -3.53 23.68
C SER A 446 -13.28 -4.78 22.84
N LYS A 447 -14.53 -5.21 22.57
CA LYS A 447 -14.82 -6.36 21.70
C LYS A 447 -14.21 -6.19 20.29
N SER A 448 -14.19 -4.95 19.78
CA SER A 448 -13.58 -4.58 18.50
C SER A 448 -12.11 -4.18 18.57
N ALA A 449 -11.46 -4.28 19.74
CA ALA A 449 -10.03 -4.00 19.87
C ALA A 449 -9.21 -4.93 18.97
N GLY A 450 -8.27 -4.34 18.23
CA GLY A 450 -7.36 -5.01 17.30
C GLY A 450 -7.89 -5.21 15.87
N GLU A 451 -9.12 -4.78 15.56
CA GLU A 451 -9.78 -4.94 14.25
C GLU A 451 -9.77 -3.64 13.42
N THR A 452 -9.71 -3.78 12.10
CA THR A 452 -10.18 -2.75 11.17
C THR A 452 -11.70 -2.88 11.01
N LEU A 453 -12.44 -1.85 11.43
CA LEU A 453 -13.88 -1.74 11.25
C LEU A 453 -14.19 -0.89 10.02
N VAL A 454 -15.27 -1.18 9.31
CA VAL A 454 -15.75 -0.38 8.18
C VAL A 454 -17.16 0.17 8.40
N VAL A 455 -17.47 1.26 7.71
CA VAL A 455 -18.82 1.79 7.53
C VAL A 455 -19.11 1.93 6.04
N GLY A 456 -20.22 1.33 5.60
CA GLY A 456 -20.82 1.56 4.29
C GLY A 456 -22.07 2.43 4.40
N ALA A 457 -22.18 3.44 3.55
CA ALA A 457 -23.39 4.21 3.35
C ALA A 457 -23.98 3.91 1.96
N THR A 458 -25.30 3.74 1.91
CA THR A 458 -26.08 3.68 0.67
C THR A 458 -27.11 4.80 0.71
N LEU A 459 -27.04 5.73 -0.25
CA LEU A 459 -28.08 6.73 -0.47
C LEU A 459 -28.90 6.33 -1.69
N THR A 460 -30.23 6.34 -1.56
CA THR A 460 -31.16 6.01 -2.64
C THR A 460 -32.16 7.14 -2.88
N TRP A 461 -32.36 7.53 -4.14
CA TRP A 461 -33.31 8.57 -4.56
C TRP A 461 -33.75 8.31 -6.01
N ASN A 462 -35.03 8.48 -6.33
CA ASN A 462 -35.56 8.38 -7.70
C ASN A 462 -35.06 7.15 -8.51
N GLY A 463 -34.98 5.98 -7.87
CA GLY A 463 -34.44 4.74 -8.47
C GLY A 463 -32.91 4.67 -8.60
N SER A 464 -32.21 5.80 -8.43
CA SER A 464 -30.75 5.89 -8.41
C SER A 464 -30.17 5.53 -7.04
N LYS A 465 -28.89 5.12 -7.03
CA LYS A 465 -28.12 4.83 -5.81
C LYS A 465 -26.71 5.43 -5.88
N SER A 466 -26.15 5.75 -4.72
CA SER A 466 -24.78 6.23 -4.51
C SER A 466 -24.24 5.62 -3.22
N PHE A 467 -22.93 5.34 -3.18
CA PHE A 467 -22.30 4.61 -2.09
C PHE A 467 -21.13 5.41 -1.51
N GLY A 468 -20.97 5.35 -0.19
CA GLY A 468 -19.81 5.87 0.54
C GLY A 468 -19.17 4.77 1.40
N LEU A 469 -17.86 4.85 1.59
CA LEU A 469 -17.07 3.95 2.43
C LEU A 469 -16.12 4.75 3.33
N ALA A 470 -15.98 4.31 4.58
CA ALA A 470 -14.92 4.70 5.49
C ALA A 470 -14.48 3.50 6.33
N TYR A 471 -13.31 3.61 6.97
CA TYR A 471 -12.77 2.60 7.87
C TYR A 471 -12.13 3.24 9.09
N LEU A 472 -12.05 2.47 10.18
CA LEU A 472 -11.43 2.84 11.45
C LEU A 472 -10.56 1.68 11.93
N ASN A 473 -9.26 1.93 12.09
CA ASN A 473 -8.33 0.97 12.69
C ASN A 473 -8.33 1.17 14.21
N LEU A 474 -8.70 0.13 14.96
CA LEU A 474 -8.68 0.18 16.42
C LEU A 474 -7.43 -0.53 16.99
N PRO A 475 -6.75 0.07 17.99
CA PRO A 475 -5.64 -0.58 18.68
C PRO A 475 -6.04 -1.91 19.32
N ASP A 476 -5.08 -2.77 19.57
CA ASP A 476 -5.27 -3.91 20.47
C ASP A 476 -5.37 -3.40 21.92
N ALA A 477 -6.20 -4.04 22.73
CA ALA A 477 -6.36 -3.67 24.14
C ALA A 477 -5.09 -3.94 24.97
N ILE A 478 -4.33 -4.99 24.61
CA ILE A 478 -2.99 -5.30 25.13
C ILE A 478 -2.13 -5.82 23.98
N THR A 479 -0.91 -5.30 23.83
CA THR A 479 0.18 -5.96 23.09
C THR A 479 1.42 -6.10 23.97
N MET A 480 2.22 -7.13 23.73
CA MET A 480 3.51 -7.34 24.39
C MET A 480 4.42 -8.20 23.51
N PRO A 481 5.74 -8.31 23.79
CA PRO A 481 6.64 -9.18 23.06
C PRO A 481 6.13 -10.64 23.01
N PRO A 482 6.03 -11.27 21.82
CA PRO A 482 5.49 -12.63 21.68
C PRO A 482 6.42 -13.73 22.22
N MET A 483 7.73 -13.47 22.29
CA MET A 483 8.72 -14.31 22.98
C MET A 483 9.77 -13.45 23.68
N LEU A 484 10.15 -13.82 24.90
CA LEU A 484 11.25 -13.22 25.69
C LEU A 484 12.16 -14.31 26.28
N TYR A 485 13.48 -14.09 26.27
CA TYR A 485 14.41 -14.82 27.13
C TYR A 485 14.81 -13.94 28.31
N ARG A 486 14.90 -14.47 29.53
CA ARG A 486 15.29 -13.72 30.74
C ARG A 486 16.09 -14.62 31.68
N TYR A 487 16.85 -14.01 32.57
CA TYR A 487 17.40 -14.71 33.74
C TYR A 487 16.48 -14.53 34.94
N SER A 488 16.50 -15.49 35.86
CA SER A 488 15.63 -15.50 37.05
C SER A 488 15.87 -14.36 38.05
N ASP A 489 16.95 -13.58 37.89
CA ASP A 489 17.27 -12.41 38.73
C ASP A 489 16.59 -11.11 38.25
N ASP A 490 16.15 -11.02 36.99
CA ASP A 490 15.41 -9.87 36.45
C ASP A 490 14.45 -10.29 35.31
N VAL A 491 13.33 -10.89 35.73
CA VAL A 491 12.19 -11.25 34.88
C VAL A 491 11.20 -10.09 34.85
N ASP A 492 11.41 -9.19 33.88
CA ASP A 492 10.48 -8.11 33.55
C ASP A 492 9.91 -8.26 32.13
N ILE A 493 8.60 -8.02 32.02
CA ILE A 493 7.81 -8.07 30.78
C ILE A 493 7.17 -6.70 30.57
N VAL A 494 7.52 -6.04 29.47
CA VAL A 494 6.84 -4.81 29.03
C VAL A 494 5.60 -5.15 28.19
N ALA A 495 4.51 -4.42 28.39
CA ALA A 495 3.33 -4.45 27.54
C ALA A 495 2.82 -3.03 27.25
N THR A 496 2.14 -2.85 26.13
CA THR A 496 1.37 -1.65 25.83
C THR A 496 -0.11 -1.94 25.99
N ILE A 497 -0.85 -1.05 26.64
CA ILE A 497 -2.27 -1.22 26.95
C ILE A 497 -3.04 0.01 26.49
N TYR A 498 -4.12 -0.18 25.73
CA TYR A 498 -5.05 0.88 25.35
C TYR A 498 -6.28 0.87 26.26
N ASN A 499 -6.62 2.01 26.85
CA ASN A 499 -7.75 2.10 27.77
C ASN A 499 -9.10 2.22 27.02
N TYR A 500 -9.76 1.08 26.86
CA TYR A 500 -11.15 0.96 26.35
C TYR A 500 -12.24 1.28 27.40
N GLY A 501 -11.87 1.55 28.65
CA GLY A 501 -12.78 1.81 29.76
C GLY A 501 -13.24 3.27 29.88
N TYR A 502 -14.19 3.48 30.79
CA TYR A 502 -14.76 4.79 31.11
C TYR A 502 -14.04 5.53 32.26
N THR A 503 -12.95 4.96 32.80
CA THR A 503 -12.16 5.58 33.88
C THR A 503 -10.67 5.39 33.61
N ASP A 504 -9.83 6.27 34.17
CA ASP A 504 -8.37 6.20 34.03
C ASP A 504 -7.72 4.99 34.72
N ASN A 505 -8.45 4.20 35.52
CA ASN A 505 -7.90 3.05 36.24
C ASN A 505 -8.14 1.76 35.45
N VAL A 506 -7.07 1.17 34.91
CA VAL A 506 -7.12 -0.08 34.14
C VAL A 506 -6.61 -1.23 34.98
N LYS A 507 -7.48 -2.23 35.21
CA LYS A 507 -7.11 -3.51 35.80
C LYS A 507 -6.58 -4.47 34.74
N VAL A 508 -5.49 -5.15 35.06
CA VAL A 508 -4.82 -6.12 34.19
C VAL A 508 -4.47 -7.35 35.02
N ARG A 509 -4.86 -8.54 34.57
CA ARG A 509 -4.50 -9.79 35.24
C ARG A 509 -3.43 -10.52 34.43
N ALA A 510 -2.30 -10.76 35.08
CA ALA A 510 -1.27 -11.66 34.56
C ALA A 510 -1.56 -13.09 35.06
N TYR A 511 -1.53 -14.06 34.16
CA TYR A 511 -1.53 -15.49 34.46
C TYR A 511 -0.21 -16.07 33.95
N VAL A 512 0.44 -16.90 34.76
CA VAL A 512 1.69 -17.58 34.37
C VAL A 512 1.45 -19.07 34.38
N TYR A 513 1.63 -19.72 33.24
CA TYR A 513 1.50 -21.17 33.07
C TYR A 513 2.87 -21.82 32.89
N LYS A 514 3.10 -22.97 33.53
CA LYS A 514 4.28 -23.83 33.31
C LYS A 514 3.76 -25.18 32.79
N ASN A 515 4.21 -25.59 31.60
CA ASN A 515 3.77 -26.81 30.92
C ASN A 515 2.22 -26.94 30.81
N GLY A 516 1.53 -25.83 30.54
CA GLY A 516 0.05 -25.77 30.46
C GLY A 516 -0.68 -25.63 31.80
N THR A 517 -0.05 -25.97 32.93
CA THR A 517 -0.62 -25.80 34.27
C THR A 517 -0.46 -24.36 34.76
N LEU A 518 -1.52 -23.75 35.31
CA LEU A 518 -1.44 -22.42 35.93
C LEU A 518 -0.57 -22.49 37.20
N LEU A 519 0.54 -21.75 37.21
CA LEU A 519 1.46 -21.65 38.35
C LEU A 519 1.05 -20.51 39.30
N THR A 520 0.67 -19.35 38.74
CA THR A 520 0.25 -18.19 39.53
C THR A 520 -0.59 -17.23 38.70
N SER A 521 -1.38 -16.39 39.35
CA SER A 521 -2.01 -15.22 38.72
C SER A 521 -1.97 -14.02 39.65
N LYS A 522 -1.80 -12.82 39.09
CA LYS A 522 -1.66 -11.57 39.84
C LYS A 522 -2.37 -10.44 39.12
N GLU A 523 -3.15 -9.67 39.86
CA GLU A 523 -3.84 -8.49 39.35
C GLU A 523 -3.01 -7.24 39.61
N PHE A 524 -2.91 -6.39 38.59
CA PHE A 524 -2.23 -5.10 38.60
C PHE A 524 -3.25 -4.01 38.23
N THR A 525 -3.08 -2.81 38.76
CA THR A 525 -3.88 -1.64 38.38
C THR A 525 -2.95 -0.53 37.94
N PHE A 526 -3.19 0.02 36.75
CA PHE A 526 -2.41 1.11 36.17
C PHE A 526 -3.29 2.31 35.87
N ARG A 527 -2.73 3.52 36.05
CA ARG A 527 -3.39 4.75 35.63
C ARG A 527 -3.05 5.05 34.16
N ILE A 528 -4.01 4.87 33.27
CA ILE A 528 -3.90 5.08 31.82
C ILE A 528 -5.10 5.92 31.40
N LYS A 529 -4.89 7.09 30.78
CA LYS A 529 -5.99 7.98 30.40
C LYS A 529 -7.00 7.26 29.50
N THR A 530 -8.30 7.48 29.72
CA THR A 530 -9.33 6.93 28.81
C THR A 530 -9.03 7.25 27.34
N LYS A 531 -9.15 6.24 26.47
CA LYS A 531 -8.80 6.30 25.03
C LYS A 531 -7.34 6.64 24.70
N SER A 532 -6.39 6.44 25.62
CA SER A 532 -4.94 6.48 25.34
C SER A 532 -4.27 5.13 25.50
N THR A 533 -3.07 4.98 24.92
CA THR A 533 -2.11 3.94 25.26
C THR A 533 -1.29 4.30 26.50
N SER A 534 -0.69 3.31 27.15
CA SER A 534 0.51 3.46 27.99
C SER A 534 1.33 2.17 27.97
N ASN A 535 2.65 2.30 28.18
CA ASN A 535 3.55 1.18 28.41
C ASN A 535 3.62 0.87 29.91
N VAL A 536 3.53 -0.41 30.26
CA VAL A 536 3.53 -0.90 31.64
C VAL A 536 4.46 -2.11 31.79
N HIS A 537 4.95 -2.33 33.00
CA HIS A 537 5.96 -3.33 33.31
C HIS A 537 5.43 -4.35 34.34
N PHE A 538 5.66 -5.63 34.07
CA PHE A 538 5.24 -6.75 34.90
C PHE A 538 6.46 -7.51 35.40
N LYS A 539 6.97 -7.10 36.56
CA LYS A 539 8.00 -7.86 37.29
C LYS A 539 7.37 -9.11 37.91
N LEU A 540 7.94 -10.26 37.57
CA LEU A 540 7.54 -11.58 38.05
C LEU A 540 8.70 -12.22 38.81
N ASP A 541 8.39 -13.04 39.81
CA ASP A 541 9.37 -13.92 40.46
C ASP A 541 9.15 -15.32 39.91
N LEU A 542 10.13 -15.85 39.17
CA LEU A 542 10.04 -17.14 38.48
C LEU A 542 11.37 -17.89 38.50
N SER A 543 11.32 -19.13 38.99
CA SER A 543 12.39 -20.10 38.82
C SER A 543 12.67 -20.40 37.33
N PRO A 544 13.87 -20.92 36.98
CA PRO A 544 14.15 -21.35 35.61
C PRO A 544 13.11 -22.32 35.01
N GLY A 545 12.91 -22.20 33.69
CA GLY A 545 11.98 -23.00 32.90
C GLY A 545 11.30 -22.20 31.78
N ARG A 546 10.52 -22.92 30.95
CA ARG A 546 9.64 -22.34 29.94
C ARG A 546 8.28 -22.02 30.55
N TYR A 547 7.76 -20.84 30.24
CA TYR A 547 6.47 -20.33 30.70
C TYR A 547 5.65 -19.75 29.56
N ASP A 548 4.34 -19.88 29.68
CA ASP A 548 3.38 -19.10 28.89
C ASP A 548 2.79 -18.02 29.82
N VAL A 549 3.10 -16.75 29.54
CA VAL A 549 2.51 -15.62 30.27
C VAL A 549 1.36 -15.04 29.45
N VAL A 550 0.20 -14.91 30.08
CA VAL A 550 -1.01 -14.34 29.49
C VAL A 550 -1.41 -13.10 30.27
N LEU A 551 -1.53 -11.96 29.59
CA LEU A 551 -2.07 -10.73 30.15
C LEU A 551 -3.52 -10.55 29.68
N GLU A 552 -4.43 -10.23 30.60
CA GLU A 552 -5.86 -10.03 30.34
C GLU A 552 -6.34 -8.66 30.84
N ALA A 553 -7.01 -7.90 29.97
CA ALA A 553 -7.76 -6.68 30.29
C ALA A 553 -8.90 -6.49 29.28
N PHE A 554 -10.03 -5.94 29.73
CA PHE A 554 -11.22 -5.67 28.89
C PHE A 554 -11.71 -6.89 28.07
N GLU A 555 -11.66 -8.10 28.63
CA GLU A 555 -11.98 -9.40 27.98
C GLU A 555 -11.04 -9.79 26.81
N LYS A 556 -9.94 -9.05 26.58
CA LYS A 556 -8.93 -9.35 25.57
C LYS A 556 -7.67 -9.90 26.24
N LYS A 557 -6.99 -10.82 25.53
CA LYS A 557 -5.77 -11.51 26.00
C LYS A 557 -4.62 -11.30 25.04
N SER A 558 -3.42 -11.10 25.59
CA SER A 558 -2.15 -11.18 24.87
C SER A 558 -1.30 -12.29 25.48
N LYS A 559 -0.44 -12.95 24.69
CA LYS A 559 0.39 -14.08 25.12
C LYS A 559 1.87 -13.88 24.77
N CYS A 560 2.74 -14.12 25.75
CA CYS A 560 4.19 -14.11 25.63
C CYS A 560 4.72 -15.49 26.02
N MET A 561 5.56 -16.09 25.17
CA MET A 561 6.40 -17.22 25.59
C MET A 561 7.61 -16.66 26.34
N LEU A 562 7.71 -16.95 27.63
CA LEU A 562 8.83 -16.51 28.46
C LEU A 562 9.72 -17.71 28.77
N ILE A 563 11.01 -17.60 28.45
CA ILE A 563 12.03 -18.56 28.86
C ILE A 563 12.84 -17.90 29.97
N VAL A 564 12.86 -18.54 31.14
CA VAL A 564 13.68 -18.09 32.28
C VAL A 564 14.81 -19.09 32.49
N ASP A 565 16.04 -18.60 32.66
CA ASP A 565 17.22 -19.42 32.89
C ASP A 565 18.00 -18.94 34.13
N LYS A 566 19.04 -19.69 34.53
CA LYS A 566 19.95 -19.29 35.60
C LYS A 566 20.95 -18.24 35.09
N PRO A 567 21.20 -17.14 35.83
CA PRO A 567 22.23 -16.17 35.46
C PRO A 567 23.60 -16.84 35.30
N CYS A 568 24.29 -16.57 34.20
CA CYS A 568 25.60 -17.15 33.89
C CYS A 568 26.47 -16.19 33.06
N GLY A 569 27.75 -16.52 32.89
CA GLY A 569 28.75 -15.68 32.22
C GLY A 569 28.85 -14.25 32.79
N LYS A 570 29.42 -13.34 32.00
CA LYS A 570 29.50 -11.90 32.27
C LYS A 570 29.33 -11.10 31.00
N VAL A 571 28.53 -10.04 31.09
CA VAL A 571 28.34 -9.06 30.00
C VAL A 571 29.11 -7.78 30.30
N LYS A 572 29.73 -7.21 29.26
CA LYS A 572 30.31 -5.87 29.25
C LYS A 572 29.61 -5.03 28.18
N TRP A 573 29.59 -3.72 28.38
CA TRP A 573 29.20 -2.76 27.36
C TRP A 573 30.17 -1.58 27.36
N SER A 574 30.29 -0.90 26.22
CA SER A 574 31.03 0.35 26.11
C SER A 574 30.43 1.24 25.03
N LYS A 575 30.63 2.56 25.17
CA LYS A 575 30.40 3.54 24.11
C LYS A 575 31.72 3.84 23.41
N VAL A 576 31.70 3.89 22.08
CA VAL A 576 32.86 4.23 21.23
C VAL A 576 32.33 4.87 19.95
N ASP A 577 32.80 6.06 19.59
CA ASP A 577 32.68 6.54 18.20
C ASP A 577 33.73 5.76 17.37
N TYR A 578 33.26 4.83 16.52
CA TYR A 578 34.13 3.82 15.90
C TYR A 578 34.56 4.19 14.48
N ASP A 579 33.90 5.14 13.80
CA ASP A 579 34.35 5.69 12.51
C ASP A 579 34.70 7.20 12.54
N ASN A 580 34.53 7.88 13.67
CA ASN A 580 34.79 9.30 13.92
C ASN A 580 33.76 10.24 13.24
N ASP A 581 32.49 9.83 13.19
CA ASP A 581 31.39 10.66 12.64
C ASP A 581 30.73 11.59 13.68
N GLY A 582 31.06 11.45 14.96
CA GLY A 582 30.52 12.22 16.07
C GLY A 582 29.36 11.56 16.81
N LEU A 583 28.96 10.33 16.44
CA LEU A 583 27.95 9.54 17.12
C LEU A 583 28.58 8.29 17.78
N GLU A 584 28.19 7.98 19.01
CA GLU A 584 28.73 6.82 19.73
C GLU A 584 28.00 5.52 19.35
N GLU A 585 28.71 4.54 18.78
CA GLU A 585 28.27 3.14 18.81
C GLU A 585 28.14 2.64 20.24
N ILE A 586 27.19 1.73 20.46
CA ILE A 586 27.18 0.90 21.66
C ILE A 586 27.65 -0.50 21.31
N ILE A 587 28.73 -0.91 21.97
CA ILE A 587 29.28 -2.27 21.91
C ILE A 587 28.69 -3.07 23.07
N LEU A 588 28.17 -4.26 22.78
CA LEU A 588 27.80 -5.28 23.77
C LEU A 588 28.70 -6.50 23.58
N GLU A 589 29.30 -7.03 24.65
CA GLU A 589 30.21 -8.17 24.56
C GLU A 589 30.05 -9.14 25.74
N ASN A 590 30.10 -10.44 25.47
CA ASN A 590 30.17 -11.50 26.48
C ASN A 590 31.34 -12.47 26.16
N GLU A 591 31.33 -13.69 26.70
CA GLU A 591 32.33 -14.72 26.40
C GLU A 591 32.39 -15.09 24.91
N HIS A 592 31.25 -15.26 24.24
CA HIS A 592 31.12 -15.90 22.93
C HIS A 592 30.91 -14.92 21.78
N ILE A 593 30.22 -13.80 22.00
CA ILE A 593 29.82 -12.86 20.96
C ILE A 593 30.14 -11.40 21.31
N LYS A 594 30.29 -10.60 20.24
CA LYS A 594 30.42 -9.14 20.31
C LYS A 594 29.49 -8.49 19.29
N ALA A 595 28.44 -7.84 19.77
CA ALA A 595 27.53 -7.04 18.97
C ALA A 595 27.98 -5.57 18.94
N VAL A 596 27.88 -4.92 17.78
CA VAL A 596 28.10 -3.47 17.63
C VAL A 596 26.83 -2.85 17.07
N ILE A 597 26.26 -1.88 17.81
CA ILE A 597 25.01 -1.22 17.49
C ILE A 597 25.31 0.20 16.99
N LEU A 598 25.00 0.48 15.72
CA LEU A 598 25.10 1.81 15.11
C LEU A 598 23.91 2.68 15.48
N PRO A 599 24.12 3.99 15.69
CA PRO A 599 23.06 4.99 15.64
C PRO A 599 22.34 5.01 14.28
N TRP A 600 23.06 4.88 13.15
CA TRP A 600 22.47 4.91 11.81
C TRP A 600 21.54 3.72 11.51
N GLY A 601 20.23 3.98 11.51
CA GLY A 601 19.18 2.98 11.46
C GLY A 601 18.98 2.21 12.77
N GLY A 602 19.70 2.54 13.85
CA GLY A 602 19.61 1.84 15.13
C GLY A 602 19.89 0.34 15.02
N ARG A 603 20.93 -0.05 14.26
CA ARG A 603 21.12 -1.40 13.71
C ARG A 603 22.31 -2.15 14.31
N VAL A 604 22.31 -3.49 14.27
CA VAL A 604 23.51 -4.29 14.64
C VAL A 604 24.39 -4.49 13.40
N ILE A 605 25.47 -3.73 13.28
CA ILE A 605 26.38 -3.75 12.10
C ILE A 605 27.39 -4.90 12.10
N ARG A 606 27.64 -5.50 13.26
CA ARG A 606 28.54 -6.65 13.45
C ARG A 606 27.97 -7.53 14.53
N LEU A 607 27.87 -8.83 14.25
CA LEU A 607 27.66 -9.89 15.23
C LEU A 607 28.86 -10.83 15.13
N TYR A 608 29.86 -10.58 15.96
CA TYR A 608 31.11 -11.32 15.97
C TYR A 608 30.97 -12.61 16.78
N LEU A 609 31.50 -13.72 16.27
CA LEU A 609 31.65 -15.00 16.97
C LEU A 609 33.11 -15.15 17.38
N LYS A 610 33.39 -15.07 18.68
CA LYS A 610 34.71 -14.76 19.23
C LYS A 610 35.71 -15.93 19.20
N ASP A 611 35.24 -17.16 19.21
CA ASP A 611 36.08 -18.36 19.15
C ASP A 611 36.47 -18.78 17.72
N ARG A 612 35.80 -18.22 16.71
CA ARG A 612 36.11 -18.36 15.28
C ARG A 612 36.67 -17.07 14.65
N ASP A 613 36.87 -16.02 15.46
CA ASP A 613 37.32 -14.67 15.05
C ASP A 613 36.59 -14.09 13.80
N THR A 614 35.30 -14.40 13.64
CA THR A 614 34.53 -14.09 12.42
C THR A 614 33.28 -13.25 12.70
N ASN A 615 32.74 -12.60 11.67
CA ASN A 615 31.51 -11.80 11.73
C ASN A 615 30.41 -12.49 10.91
N LEU A 616 29.30 -12.87 11.56
CA LEU A 616 28.21 -13.65 10.96
C LEU A 616 27.28 -12.83 10.04
N LEU A 617 27.56 -11.54 9.87
CA LEU A 617 26.77 -10.59 9.10
C LEU A 617 27.65 -9.87 8.06
N PHE A 618 27.18 -9.81 6.83
CA PHE A 618 27.79 -9.00 5.76
C PHE A 618 27.85 -7.52 6.17
N LYS A 619 28.92 -6.83 5.76
CA LYS A 619 29.23 -5.46 6.23
C LYS A 619 29.97 -4.63 5.17
N VAL A 620 29.50 -3.41 4.94
CA VAL A 620 30.16 -2.37 4.12
C VAL A 620 30.61 -1.18 4.97
N TRP A 621 29.79 -0.75 5.94
CA TRP A 621 30.09 0.38 6.84
C TRP A 621 31.47 0.24 7.53
N PRO A 622 32.25 1.31 7.72
CA PRO A 622 31.96 2.72 7.41
C PRO A 622 32.19 3.11 5.94
N LYS A 623 32.64 2.17 5.10
CA LYS A 623 32.74 2.41 3.66
C LYS A 623 31.33 2.55 3.05
N LYS A 624 31.24 3.21 1.90
CA LYS A 624 30.01 3.34 1.11
C LYS A 624 30.13 2.46 -0.14
N PRO A 625 29.05 1.88 -0.68
CA PRO A 625 29.09 1.10 -1.92
C PRO A 625 29.74 1.87 -3.08
N ILE A 626 30.39 1.19 -4.03
CA ILE A 626 31.12 1.87 -5.11
C ILE A 626 30.26 2.84 -5.94
N ASN A 627 28.96 2.54 -6.08
CA ASN A 627 27.98 3.36 -6.79
C ASN A 627 27.27 4.43 -5.91
N TRP A 628 27.77 4.74 -4.70
CA TRP A 628 27.06 5.59 -3.72
C TRP A 628 26.72 7.01 -4.21
N ARG A 629 27.48 7.55 -5.18
CA ARG A 629 27.27 8.87 -5.79
C ARG A 629 26.33 8.86 -7.01
N LYS A 630 25.79 7.71 -7.42
CA LYS A 630 24.84 7.60 -8.53
C LYS A 630 23.61 8.48 -8.28
N PRO A 631 23.08 9.22 -9.26
CA PRO A 631 21.83 9.95 -9.13
C PRO A 631 20.69 9.04 -8.64
N SER A 632 19.87 9.55 -7.73
CA SER A 632 18.80 8.80 -7.07
C SER A 632 19.22 7.52 -6.31
N ARG A 633 20.50 7.31 -5.98
CA ARG A 633 20.96 6.09 -5.28
C ARG A 633 20.23 5.80 -3.94
N LYS A 634 19.67 6.82 -3.28
CA LYS A 634 18.81 6.68 -2.08
C LYS A 634 17.41 6.10 -2.37
N SER A 635 16.97 6.02 -3.63
CA SER A 635 15.71 5.35 -4.02
C SER A 635 15.88 3.85 -4.29
N GLU A 636 17.10 3.34 -4.19
CA GLU A 636 17.50 1.95 -4.41
C GLU A 636 18.02 1.36 -3.09
N PHE A 637 17.90 0.04 -2.87
CA PHE A 637 18.41 -0.59 -1.64
C PHE A 637 19.89 -0.26 -1.40
N TRP A 638 20.24 0.25 -0.22
CA TRP A 638 21.59 0.66 0.15
C TRP A 638 22.13 -0.25 1.27
N PRO A 639 22.95 -1.26 0.95
CA PRO A 639 23.57 -2.09 1.98
C PRO A 639 24.62 -1.29 2.76
N TYR A 640 24.37 -1.08 4.04
CA TYR A 640 25.44 -0.86 5.01
C TYR A 640 25.94 -2.19 5.57
N GLY A 641 25.07 -3.20 5.58
CA GLY A 641 25.24 -4.50 6.20
C GLY A 641 24.68 -4.57 7.63
N GLY A 642 24.89 -5.73 8.25
CA GLY A 642 24.38 -6.06 9.57
C GLY A 642 22.96 -6.64 9.56
N LEU A 643 22.29 -6.52 10.70
CA LEU A 643 20.85 -6.66 10.81
C LEU A 643 20.22 -5.35 10.35
N GLU A 644 19.79 -5.29 9.09
CA GLU A 644 18.98 -4.20 8.56
C GLU A 644 17.49 -4.50 8.74
N GLU A 645 16.64 -3.56 8.34
CA GLU A 645 15.19 -3.74 8.31
C GLU A 645 14.63 -3.11 7.03
N PHE A 646 13.58 -3.72 6.51
CA PHE A 646 12.75 -3.22 5.43
C PHE A 646 11.42 -2.76 6.00
N ILE A 647 11.38 -1.47 6.35
CA ILE A 647 10.19 -0.75 6.79
C ILE A 647 9.90 0.25 5.66
N ASN A 648 9.00 -0.13 4.74
CA ASN A 648 8.88 0.42 3.37
C ASN A 648 10.11 0.06 2.48
N TYR A 649 10.06 0.35 1.17
CA TYR A 649 11.18 0.18 0.24
C TYR A 649 11.42 1.45 -0.62
N PRO A 650 12.64 2.02 -0.63
CA PRO A 650 13.74 1.73 0.29
C PRO A 650 13.31 2.03 1.74
N THR A 651 13.98 1.44 2.72
CA THR A 651 13.53 1.53 4.13
C THR A 651 13.58 2.98 4.65
N VAL A 652 12.60 3.35 5.48
CA VAL A 652 12.50 4.70 6.06
C VAL A 652 13.57 5.00 7.10
N ASP A 653 14.07 3.97 7.78
CA ASP A 653 14.93 4.10 8.97
C ASP A 653 16.43 4.05 8.66
N GLY A 654 16.82 3.36 7.58
CA GLY A 654 18.22 3.02 7.30
C GLY A 654 19.19 4.20 7.11
N HIS A 655 18.68 5.42 6.93
CA HIS A 655 19.48 6.65 6.84
C HIS A 655 19.12 7.70 7.93
N VAL A 656 18.49 7.27 9.03
CA VAL A 656 18.10 8.12 10.17
C VAL A 656 18.96 7.76 11.39
N PRO A 657 19.48 8.74 12.16
CA PRO A 657 20.17 8.45 13.41
C PRO A 657 19.16 8.14 14.53
N PHE A 658 19.34 7.01 15.20
CA PHE A 658 18.56 6.59 16.36
C PHE A 658 19.29 7.01 17.65
N SER A 659 18.52 7.45 18.65
CA SER A 659 19.02 7.66 19.99
C SER A 659 19.31 6.30 20.64
N LEU A 660 20.58 6.03 20.95
CA LEU A 660 21.03 4.80 21.61
C LEU A 660 21.15 5.01 23.13
N LYS A 661 20.54 4.12 23.91
CA LYS A 661 20.52 4.19 25.37
C LYS A 661 20.69 2.81 26.02
N ILE A 662 21.61 2.69 26.98
CA ILE A 662 21.62 1.55 27.91
C ILE A 662 20.36 1.63 28.77
N ILE A 663 19.46 0.66 28.65
CA ILE A 663 18.25 0.58 29.50
C ILE A 663 18.36 -0.48 30.60
N LYS A 664 19.30 -1.43 30.45
CA LYS A 664 19.63 -2.45 31.46
C LYS A 664 21.12 -2.79 31.36
N ALA A 665 21.79 -2.89 32.50
CA ALA A 665 23.13 -3.45 32.61
C ALA A 665 23.26 -4.15 33.98
N THR A 666 23.16 -5.48 33.97
CA THR A 666 23.49 -6.34 35.12
C THR A 666 24.83 -7.05 34.84
N VAL A 667 25.33 -7.83 35.79
CA VAL A 667 26.53 -8.65 35.60
C VAL A 667 26.34 -9.65 34.44
N HIS A 668 25.12 -10.17 34.26
CA HIS A 668 24.83 -11.28 33.35
C HIS A 668 24.10 -10.86 32.06
N ALA A 669 23.45 -9.70 32.01
CA ALA A 669 22.74 -9.24 30.81
C ALA A 669 22.79 -7.71 30.65
N ALA A 670 22.93 -7.23 29.41
CA ALA A 670 22.81 -5.81 29.09
C ALA A 670 21.90 -5.59 27.87
N SER A 671 21.07 -4.55 27.95
CA SER A 671 20.08 -4.19 26.94
C SER A 671 20.21 -2.72 26.50
N VAL A 672 20.16 -2.51 25.19
CA VAL A 672 20.23 -1.21 24.52
C VAL A 672 18.90 -0.92 23.84
N GLU A 673 18.28 0.20 24.18
CA GLU A 673 17.18 0.77 23.40
C GLU A 673 17.76 1.68 22.33
N ALA A 674 17.51 1.37 21.06
CA ALA A 674 17.64 2.29 19.93
C ALA A 674 16.25 2.83 19.61
N SER A 675 16.08 4.15 19.57
CA SER A 675 14.78 4.77 19.30
C SER A 675 14.84 5.96 18.33
N ALA A 676 13.83 6.07 17.48
CA ALA A 676 13.60 7.22 16.60
C ALA A 676 12.10 7.49 16.40
N ASP A 677 11.75 8.75 16.16
CA ASP A 677 10.47 9.14 15.57
C ASP A 677 10.73 9.54 14.12
N ILE A 678 10.08 8.85 13.19
CA ILE A 678 10.21 9.07 11.74
C ILE A 678 8.86 9.51 11.21
N HIS A 679 8.67 10.83 11.08
CA HIS A 679 7.44 11.47 10.59
C HIS A 679 6.17 11.07 11.36
N GLY A 680 6.27 10.93 12.68
CA GLY A 680 5.18 10.52 13.58
C GLY A 680 5.03 9.01 13.74
N ASN A 681 5.93 8.21 13.16
CA ASN A 681 6.02 6.77 13.40
C ASN A 681 7.17 6.50 14.36
N LYS A 682 6.85 5.96 15.53
CA LYS A 682 7.85 5.69 16.56
C LYS A 682 8.38 4.27 16.43
N ILE A 683 9.68 4.15 16.16
CA ILE A 683 10.40 2.89 15.99
C ILE A 683 11.32 2.71 17.19
N THR A 684 11.17 1.60 17.91
CA THR A 684 12.11 1.17 18.93
C THR A 684 12.64 -0.23 18.60
N LYS A 685 13.95 -0.41 18.74
CA LYS A 685 14.64 -1.71 18.67
C LYS A 685 15.38 -1.91 20.00
N ILE A 686 15.14 -3.01 20.70
CA ILE A 686 15.80 -3.33 21.98
C ILE A 686 16.72 -4.53 21.76
N PHE A 687 18.03 -4.29 21.81
CA PHE A 687 19.07 -5.30 21.66
C PHE A 687 19.52 -5.80 23.02
N THR A 688 19.46 -7.11 23.29
CA THR A 688 19.94 -7.70 24.54
C THR A 688 20.90 -8.86 24.27
N ILE A 689 22.01 -8.92 25.00
CA ILE A 689 22.85 -10.12 25.09
C ILE A 689 22.91 -10.65 26.52
N TYR A 690 23.20 -11.94 26.63
CA TYR A 690 23.18 -12.74 27.84
C TYR A 690 24.53 -13.45 28.03
N GLY A 691 25.10 -13.48 29.22
CA GLY A 691 26.41 -14.09 29.50
C GLY A 691 26.41 -15.60 29.21
N GLY A 692 27.56 -16.15 28.80
CA GLY A 692 27.68 -17.59 28.55
C GLY A 692 26.78 -18.14 27.42
N LEU A 693 26.26 -17.27 26.54
CA LEU A 693 25.46 -17.63 25.37
C LEU A 693 25.90 -16.85 24.12
N PRO A 694 26.04 -17.48 22.95
CA PRO A 694 26.19 -16.77 21.67
C PRO A 694 24.85 -16.25 21.12
N LEU A 695 23.99 -15.69 22.00
CA LEU A 695 22.62 -15.28 21.71
C LEU A 695 22.46 -13.75 21.77
N LEU A 696 21.94 -13.18 20.68
CA LEU A 696 21.46 -11.80 20.61
C LEU A 696 19.94 -11.80 20.44
N GLU A 697 19.23 -11.20 21.40
CA GLU A 697 17.79 -10.89 21.34
C GLU A 697 17.57 -9.49 20.75
N VAL A 698 16.57 -9.37 19.87
CA VAL A 698 16.11 -8.11 19.28
C VAL A 698 14.59 -8.02 19.43
N ILE A 699 14.12 -7.11 20.28
CA ILE A 699 12.70 -6.82 20.44
C ILE A 699 12.35 -5.53 19.70
N TYR A 700 11.54 -5.66 18.65
CA TYR A 700 10.95 -4.55 17.92
C TYR A 700 9.69 -4.09 18.65
N ARG A 701 9.54 -2.78 18.80
CA ARG A 701 8.31 -2.09 19.24
C ARG A 701 8.05 -0.94 18.27
N ILE A 702 7.07 -1.10 17.39
CA ILE A 702 6.78 -0.16 16.29
C ILE A 702 5.35 0.37 16.45
N GLU A 703 5.22 1.69 16.47
CA GLU A 703 3.98 2.45 16.58
C GLU A 703 3.75 3.19 15.25
N PRO A 704 3.19 2.52 14.21
CA PRO A 704 2.95 3.12 12.90
C PRO A 704 1.69 4.00 12.94
N LYS A 705 1.85 5.19 12.37
CA LYS A 705 0.83 6.22 12.20
C LYS A 705 0.45 6.40 10.73
N ASN A 706 1.38 6.14 9.82
CA ASN A 706 1.21 6.32 8.39
C ASN A 706 1.18 4.95 7.68
N ILE A 707 0.37 4.84 6.63
CA ILE A 707 0.07 3.56 5.98
C ILE A 707 1.26 2.95 5.22
N GLU A 708 2.24 3.74 4.80
CA GLU A 708 3.44 3.25 4.13
C GLU A 708 4.40 2.47 5.06
N LEU A 709 4.16 2.50 6.39
CA LEU A 709 4.73 1.55 7.35
C LEU A 709 3.74 0.39 7.58
N ASN A 710 3.48 -0.39 6.54
CA ASN A 710 2.52 -1.50 6.54
C ASN A 710 3.09 -2.87 6.91
N VAL A 711 4.36 -3.11 6.62
CA VAL A 711 5.06 -4.38 6.78
C VAL A 711 6.47 -4.10 7.28
N LEU A 712 6.89 -4.89 8.28
CA LEU A 712 8.28 -5.00 8.72
C LEU A 712 8.86 -6.28 8.11
N GLY A 713 9.88 -6.16 7.25
CA GLY A 713 10.80 -7.25 6.96
C GLY A 713 12.05 -7.10 7.82
N VAL A 714 12.28 -7.95 8.82
CA VAL A 714 13.57 -7.94 9.54
C VAL A 714 14.63 -8.54 8.61
N ASN A 715 15.74 -7.86 8.36
CA ASN A 715 16.66 -8.19 7.26
C ASN A 715 18.10 -8.40 7.72
N PRO A 716 18.46 -9.57 8.26
CA PRO A 716 19.87 -9.94 8.44
C PRO A 716 20.52 -10.09 7.05
N LEU A 717 21.53 -9.28 6.75
CA LEU A 717 22.41 -9.56 5.63
C LEU A 717 23.46 -10.54 6.14
N ILE A 718 23.22 -11.83 5.94
CA ILE A 718 24.04 -12.93 6.41
C ILE A 718 25.23 -13.14 5.47
N LYS A 719 26.41 -13.24 6.08
CA LYS A 719 27.62 -13.81 5.48
C LYS A 719 28.30 -14.55 6.62
N ILE A 720 28.42 -15.86 6.49
CA ILE A 720 29.09 -16.71 7.46
C ILE A 720 30.49 -16.96 6.87
N GLY A 721 31.55 -16.81 7.67
CA GLY A 721 32.92 -17.02 7.18
C GLY A 721 33.48 -15.93 6.25
N GLU A 722 34.62 -16.22 5.62
CA GLU A 722 35.40 -15.31 4.77
C GLU A 722 34.78 -15.10 3.37
N VAL A 723 34.10 -16.10 2.81
CA VAL A 723 33.38 -15.99 1.53
C VAL A 723 31.86 -16.12 1.72
N CYS A 724 31.10 -16.08 0.63
CA CYS A 724 29.68 -16.44 0.62
C CYS A 724 29.39 -17.09 -0.72
N ASP A 725 29.22 -18.41 -0.71
CA ASP A 725 29.15 -19.19 -1.95
C ASP A 725 28.45 -20.55 -1.81
N GLU A 726 28.64 -21.42 -2.79
CA GLU A 726 27.98 -22.72 -2.92
C GLU A 726 28.24 -23.67 -1.74
N ASN A 727 29.23 -23.42 -0.87
CA ASN A 727 29.40 -24.16 0.41
C ASN A 727 28.39 -23.71 1.50
N HIS A 728 27.69 -22.58 1.30
CA HIS A 728 26.59 -22.17 2.18
C HIS A 728 25.26 -22.88 1.85
N ILE A 729 24.62 -23.42 2.89
CA ILE A 729 23.26 -23.96 2.85
C ILE A 729 22.32 -23.26 3.85
N PHE A 730 21.05 -23.18 3.48
CA PHE A 730 19.98 -22.57 4.27
C PHE A 730 18.83 -23.54 4.48
N ILE A 731 18.45 -23.78 5.74
CA ILE A 731 17.52 -24.82 6.16
C ILE A 731 16.24 -24.20 6.74
N PHE A 732 15.11 -24.49 6.09
CA PHE A 732 13.78 -23.98 6.40
C PHE A 732 12.86 -25.10 6.90
N PRO A 733 12.36 -25.06 8.15
CA PRO A 733 11.33 -25.99 8.63
C PRO A 733 9.97 -25.60 8.05
N THR A 734 9.50 -26.33 7.03
CA THR A 734 8.21 -26.12 6.37
C THR A 734 7.18 -27.17 6.80
N ARG A 735 5.94 -27.06 6.31
CA ARG A 735 4.92 -28.13 6.46
C ARG A 735 5.24 -29.40 5.68
N GLU A 736 6.11 -29.32 4.68
CA GLU A 736 6.53 -30.44 3.83
C GLU A 736 7.81 -31.12 4.38
N GLY A 737 8.30 -30.66 5.53
CA GLY A 737 9.58 -31.07 6.12
C GLY A 737 10.65 -29.98 6.02
N LEU A 738 11.92 -30.37 6.21
CA LEU A 738 13.06 -29.47 6.06
C LEU A 738 13.35 -29.24 4.57
N GLN A 739 13.18 -28.00 4.09
CA GLN A 739 13.68 -27.60 2.78
C GLN A 739 15.09 -27.02 2.93
N VAL A 740 16.04 -27.56 2.17
CA VAL A 740 17.43 -27.07 2.12
C VAL A 740 17.65 -26.33 0.80
N LYS A 741 18.26 -25.15 0.87
CA LYS A 741 18.57 -24.29 -0.28
C LYS A 741 20.06 -23.95 -0.25
N ARG A 742 20.82 -24.42 -1.25
CA ARG A 742 22.23 -24.08 -1.43
C ARG A 742 22.35 -22.72 -2.14
N PHE A 743 23.35 -21.92 -1.77
CA PHE A 743 23.58 -20.62 -2.41
C PHE A 743 23.87 -20.76 -3.91
N ILE A 744 23.48 -19.75 -4.70
CA ILE A 744 23.65 -19.75 -6.16
C ILE A 744 24.53 -18.57 -6.57
N LYS A 745 25.83 -18.81 -6.82
CA LYS A 745 26.79 -17.78 -7.27
C LYS A 745 26.41 -17.14 -8.62
N THR A 746 25.71 -17.86 -9.49
CA THR A 746 25.54 -17.53 -10.91
C THR A 746 24.35 -16.64 -11.25
N LYS A 747 23.44 -16.37 -10.30
CA LYS A 747 22.29 -15.47 -10.47
C LYS A 747 21.75 -15.01 -9.12
N ASN A 748 21.11 -13.85 -9.09
CA ASN A 748 20.24 -13.50 -7.97
C ASN A 748 19.07 -14.52 -7.88
N TYR A 749 18.68 -14.89 -6.66
CA TYR A 749 17.60 -15.85 -6.42
C TYR A 749 16.76 -15.40 -5.22
N GLY A 750 15.44 -15.61 -5.28
CA GLY A 750 14.53 -15.30 -4.19
C GLY A 750 13.41 -16.33 -4.08
N GLU A 751 13.01 -16.67 -2.85
CA GLU A 751 11.95 -17.64 -2.60
C GLU A 751 11.20 -17.34 -1.29
N PHE A 752 9.93 -17.73 -1.21
CA PHE A 752 9.05 -17.46 -0.07
C PHE A 752 8.60 -18.76 0.63
N PHE A 753 8.74 -18.80 1.96
CA PHE A 753 8.50 -19.98 2.81
C PHE A 753 7.43 -19.78 3.87
N ASN A 754 6.56 -20.78 4.01
CA ASN A 754 5.59 -20.90 5.10
C ASN A 754 6.12 -21.87 6.16
N LEU A 755 6.68 -21.32 7.24
CA LEU A 755 7.35 -22.14 8.27
C LEU A 755 6.39 -22.87 9.21
N SER A 756 6.82 -24.05 9.66
CA SER A 756 6.18 -24.90 10.68
C SER A 756 6.86 -24.77 12.06
N GLU A 757 8.18 -24.53 12.10
CA GLU A 757 8.93 -24.15 13.30
C GLU A 757 9.48 -22.72 13.17
N GLY A 758 9.68 -22.04 14.30
CA GLY A 758 10.09 -20.64 14.41
C GLY A 758 11.58 -20.38 14.25
N TRP A 759 12.25 -21.04 13.30
CA TRP A 759 13.68 -20.86 13.05
C TRP A 759 14.05 -21.02 11.58
N VAL A 760 15.18 -20.44 11.19
CA VAL A 760 15.89 -20.74 9.93
C VAL A 760 17.38 -20.76 10.22
N ALA A 761 18.08 -21.79 9.77
CA ALA A 761 19.53 -21.91 9.91
C ALA A 761 20.24 -21.55 8.59
N GLY A 762 21.28 -20.71 8.67
CA GLY A 762 22.35 -20.66 7.67
C GLY A 762 23.56 -21.43 8.21
N TYR A 763 24.26 -22.16 7.33
CA TYR A 763 25.43 -22.95 7.67
C TYR A 763 26.45 -22.91 6.54
N ASP A 764 27.71 -22.72 6.88
CA ASP A 764 28.85 -22.93 5.99
C ASP A 764 29.39 -24.35 6.17
N GLU A 765 29.38 -25.15 5.10
CA GLU A 765 29.85 -26.54 5.11
C GLU A 765 31.38 -26.69 5.07
N GLU A 766 32.13 -25.64 4.72
CA GLU A 766 33.61 -25.63 4.66
C GLU A 766 34.22 -25.08 5.96
N GLU A 767 33.72 -23.94 6.45
CA GLU A 767 34.20 -23.36 7.70
C GLU A 767 33.60 -24.02 8.95
N ASP A 768 32.52 -24.81 8.84
CA ASP A 768 31.80 -25.43 9.98
C ASP A 768 31.31 -24.36 11.00
N ILE A 769 30.55 -23.39 10.50
CA ILE A 769 29.98 -22.28 11.28
C ILE A 769 28.50 -22.13 10.94
N ALA A 770 27.66 -21.95 11.95
CA ALA A 770 26.22 -21.78 11.80
C ALA A 770 25.70 -20.46 12.39
N LEU A 771 24.64 -19.94 11.79
CA LEU A 771 23.80 -18.88 12.33
C LEU A 771 22.35 -19.34 12.30
N ILE A 772 21.74 -19.55 13.47
CA ILE A 772 20.31 -19.85 13.58
C ILE A 772 19.55 -18.57 13.96
N THR A 773 18.61 -18.20 13.11
CA THR A 773 17.65 -17.13 13.35
C THR A 773 16.40 -17.72 13.99
N ILE A 774 15.78 -17.03 14.97
CA ILE A 774 14.64 -17.54 15.73
C ILE A 774 13.57 -16.46 15.93
N TYR A 775 12.29 -16.80 15.73
CA TYR A 775 11.15 -15.89 15.86
C TYR A 775 9.82 -16.67 15.93
N PRO A 776 8.73 -16.10 16.50
CA PRO A 776 7.44 -16.80 16.57
C PRO A 776 6.84 -17.05 15.17
N PRO A 777 6.62 -18.31 14.75
CA PRO A 777 6.25 -18.66 13.37
C PRO A 777 4.82 -18.26 12.99
N HIS A 778 4.02 -17.78 13.95
CA HIS A 778 2.65 -17.32 13.75
C HIS A 778 2.52 -15.80 13.56
N ILE A 779 3.59 -15.00 13.74
CA ILE A 779 3.57 -13.54 13.58
C ILE A 779 3.93 -13.10 12.14
N PRO A 780 4.98 -13.64 11.49
CA PRO A 780 5.20 -13.39 10.07
C PRO A 780 4.13 -14.08 9.22
N PHE A 781 3.65 -13.41 8.17
CA PHE A 781 2.78 -14.04 7.18
C PHE A 781 3.58 -14.86 6.15
N VAL A 782 4.88 -14.57 6.00
CA VAL A 782 5.83 -15.37 5.21
C VAL A 782 7.26 -15.14 5.68
N THR A 783 8.18 -16.04 5.35
CA THR A 783 9.64 -15.80 5.40
C THR A 783 10.21 -15.73 3.98
N HIS A 784 10.91 -14.67 3.64
CA HIS A 784 11.55 -14.46 2.34
C HIS A 784 13.05 -14.76 2.43
N LEU A 785 13.54 -15.58 1.51
CA LEU A 785 14.96 -15.82 1.26
C LEU A 785 15.37 -15.00 0.03
N TRP A 786 16.46 -14.25 0.10
CA TRP A 786 17.09 -13.65 -1.08
C TRP A 786 18.60 -13.87 -1.08
N MET A 787 19.10 -14.50 -2.14
CA MET A 787 20.52 -14.71 -2.41
C MET A 787 20.99 -13.58 -3.31
N ASN A 788 21.80 -12.68 -2.76
CA ASN A 788 22.32 -11.55 -3.50
C ASN A 788 23.67 -11.90 -4.14
N THR A 789 23.86 -11.50 -5.40
CA THR A 789 25.12 -11.63 -6.14
C THR A 789 25.55 -10.26 -6.70
N PRO A 790 26.82 -10.11 -7.13
CA PRO A 790 27.28 -8.92 -7.84
C PRO A 790 26.50 -8.54 -9.11
N GLN A 791 25.58 -9.38 -9.60
CA GLN A 791 24.67 -9.06 -10.70
C GLN A 791 23.52 -8.13 -10.27
N ASN A 792 23.25 -7.94 -8.98
CA ASN A 792 22.25 -6.96 -8.53
C ASN A 792 22.78 -5.52 -8.75
N PRO A 793 22.18 -4.71 -9.63
CA PRO A 793 22.66 -3.37 -9.97
C PRO A 793 22.58 -2.36 -8.81
N SER A 794 21.86 -2.71 -7.73
CA SER A 794 21.87 -1.95 -6.47
C SER A 794 23.00 -2.39 -5.54
N SER A 795 23.29 -3.69 -5.48
CA SER A 795 24.05 -4.34 -4.40
C SER A 795 25.09 -5.34 -4.97
N HIS A 796 26.32 -4.86 -5.19
CA HIS A 796 27.34 -5.59 -5.96
C HIS A 796 28.17 -6.58 -5.10
N HIS A 797 27.50 -7.41 -4.29
CA HIS A 797 28.14 -8.24 -3.26
C HIS A 797 27.49 -9.63 -3.14
N TYR A 798 28.22 -10.60 -2.56
CA TYR A 798 27.65 -11.89 -2.15
C TYR A 798 27.25 -11.86 -0.67
N TYR A 799 25.98 -12.15 -0.39
CA TYR A 799 25.40 -12.33 0.95
C TYR A 799 23.96 -12.89 0.80
N VAL A 800 23.33 -13.28 1.91
CA VAL A 800 21.94 -13.79 1.93
C VAL A 800 21.06 -13.01 2.90
N GLU A 801 19.83 -12.73 2.49
CA GLU A 801 18.79 -12.09 3.29
C GLU A 801 17.78 -13.16 3.75
N ILE A 802 17.45 -13.21 5.05
CA ILE A 802 16.43 -14.13 5.60
C ILE A 802 15.39 -13.33 6.39
N GLN A 803 14.28 -13.01 5.72
CA GLN A 803 13.34 -11.98 6.14
C GLN A 803 11.98 -12.54 6.57
N PRO A 804 11.69 -12.66 7.88
CA PRO A 804 10.30 -12.75 8.34
C PRO A 804 9.57 -11.45 8.02
N TRP A 805 8.51 -11.52 7.20
CA TRP A 805 7.66 -10.38 6.86
C TRP A 805 6.43 -10.34 7.79
N VAL A 806 6.37 -9.29 8.62
CA VAL A 806 5.34 -9.09 9.65
C VAL A 806 4.40 -7.96 9.24
N LYS A 807 3.10 -8.23 9.19
CA LYS A 807 2.07 -7.22 8.91
C LYS A 807 1.90 -6.30 10.12
N LEU A 808 2.17 -5.01 9.95
CA LEU A 808 1.98 -4.00 11.00
C LEU A 808 0.52 -3.53 11.03
N LYS A 809 -0.06 -3.49 12.23
CA LYS A 809 -1.36 -2.88 12.52
C LYS A 809 -1.19 -1.37 12.73
N GLN A 810 -1.93 -0.58 11.95
CA GLN A 810 -2.01 0.86 12.11
C GLN A 810 -2.68 1.23 13.45
N CYS A 811 -2.25 2.34 14.06
CA CYS A 811 -2.76 2.84 15.35
C CYS A 811 -2.58 1.90 16.56
N SER A 812 -1.84 0.79 16.43
CA SER A 812 -1.54 -0.18 17.50
C SER A 812 -0.03 -0.26 17.74
N THR A 813 0.40 -0.68 18.93
CA THR A 813 1.82 -0.91 19.22
C THR A 813 2.21 -2.33 18.85
N ASN A 814 2.94 -2.47 17.75
CA ASN A 814 3.32 -3.76 17.18
C ASN A 814 4.61 -4.25 17.85
N TYR A 815 4.58 -5.46 18.41
CA TYR A 815 5.75 -6.13 18.94
C TYR A 815 6.16 -7.30 18.06
N PHE A 816 7.45 -7.41 17.76
CA PHE A 816 8.06 -8.60 17.15
C PHE A 816 9.35 -8.94 17.89
N ALA A 817 9.63 -10.24 18.04
CA ALA A 817 10.79 -10.74 18.77
C ALA A 817 11.61 -11.61 17.83
N TYR A 818 12.87 -11.25 17.66
CA TYR A 818 13.80 -11.85 16.70
C TYR A 818 15.12 -12.13 17.39
N TYR A 819 15.72 -13.29 17.14
CA TYR A 819 16.93 -13.72 17.83
C TYR A 819 17.94 -14.26 16.81
N MET A 820 19.22 -14.05 17.09
CA MET A 820 20.33 -14.60 16.33
C MET A 820 21.24 -15.39 17.26
N TYR A 821 21.43 -16.67 16.95
CA TYR A 821 22.29 -17.61 17.66
C TYR A 821 23.48 -17.99 16.77
N GLY A 822 24.65 -17.46 17.09
CA GLY A 822 25.90 -17.88 16.45
C GLY A 822 26.36 -19.22 17.00
N TYR A 823 26.93 -20.08 16.17
CA TYR A 823 27.46 -21.36 16.64
C TYR A 823 28.71 -21.78 15.86
N SER A 824 29.66 -22.30 16.61
CA SER A 824 30.96 -22.81 16.16
C SER A 824 30.81 -24.32 16.07
N GLY A 825 30.58 -24.83 14.87
CA GLY A 825 30.12 -26.21 14.65
C GLY A 825 28.83 -26.32 13.83
N ASN A 826 28.44 -27.56 13.60
CA ASN A 826 27.29 -27.91 12.77
C ASN A 826 25.95 -27.36 13.27
N TRP A 827 25.11 -26.89 12.32
CA TRP A 827 23.78 -26.34 12.61
C TRP A 827 22.84 -27.33 13.34
N CYS A 828 23.04 -28.64 13.18
CA CYS A 828 22.26 -29.65 13.89
C CYS A 828 22.50 -29.59 15.40
N ASP A 829 23.74 -29.33 15.83
CA ASP A 829 24.10 -29.26 17.26
C ASP A 829 23.73 -27.91 17.87
N ALA A 830 23.85 -26.83 17.10
CA ALA A 830 23.24 -25.53 17.43
C ALA A 830 21.72 -25.67 17.67
N LEU A 831 21.00 -26.38 16.78
CA LEU A 831 19.56 -26.60 16.91
C LEU A 831 19.20 -27.53 18.07
N LYS A 832 19.98 -28.59 18.32
CA LYS A 832 19.83 -29.43 19.53
C LYS A 832 19.94 -28.58 20.80
N ASP A 833 20.93 -27.69 20.86
CA ASP A 833 21.15 -26.83 22.02
C ASP A 833 20.01 -25.81 22.22
N LEU A 834 19.54 -25.16 21.15
CA LEU A 834 18.36 -24.30 21.19
C LEU A 834 17.08 -25.04 21.61
N LYS A 835 16.93 -26.31 21.20
CA LYS A 835 15.83 -27.19 21.66
C LYS A 835 15.97 -27.54 23.14
N ARG A 836 17.18 -27.81 23.67
CA ARG A 836 17.43 -27.95 25.13
C ARG A 836 17.08 -26.67 25.91
N LYS A 837 17.45 -25.50 25.37
CA LYS A 837 17.14 -24.16 25.92
C LYS A 837 15.68 -23.73 25.71
N ASN A 838 14.84 -24.59 25.13
CA ASN A 838 13.41 -24.34 24.88
C ASN A 838 13.09 -23.13 23.96
N LEU A 839 14.09 -22.59 23.25
CA LEU A 839 13.98 -21.41 22.37
C LEU A 839 13.21 -21.67 21.07
N ILE A 840 12.99 -22.95 20.71
CA ILE A 840 12.27 -23.31 19.49
C ILE A 840 10.74 -23.35 19.73
N ILE A 841 10.02 -22.73 18.79
CA ILE A 841 8.55 -22.62 18.76
C ILE A 841 8.01 -23.43 17.58
N THR A 842 6.95 -24.22 17.77
CA THR A 842 6.12 -24.80 16.70
C THR A 842 4.91 -23.91 16.40
N LYS A 843 4.44 -23.90 15.15
CA LYS A 843 3.28 -23.11 14.69
C LYS A 843 1.93 -23.73 15.06
#